data_AF-A0A2K5USC5-F1
#
_entry.id   AF-A0A2K5USC5-F1
#
_cell.length_a   1.000
_cell.length_b   1.000
_cell.length_c   1.000
_cell.angle_alpha   90.00
_cell.angle_beta   90.00
_cell.angle_gamma   90.00
#
_symmetry.space_group_name_H-M   'P 1'
#
loop_
_entity.id
_entity.type
_entity.pdbx_description
1 polymer ?
#
loop_
_entity_poly.entity_id
_entity_poly.type
_entity_poly.pdbx_seq_one_letter_code
_entity_poly.pdbx_strand_id
1 'polypeptide(L)'
;MVSSLQKDMLAKDEQVQELKEKVNQLKSQNKDKDHQLEALGSRCSVLKEELKQEDAHRELREAQEKELKLCKTQIQDMEKEMKKLRAELRKSCTEQSVISRTLREKSKVEEKLQEDSRRKLLQLQEMGNRESLIKINLERAVGQLEHFRSQVIKATYGRAKPFPDKPVTDQQLIEKIAQVTEDNINFQQKKWTLQKETQLSNSKQEETTENIEKLRTSLDSCQACMKMSCCTSDLKKEVDLLQHLQVSPPVSGLQKVVLDILRHALSWLEEVEQLLRDLGILPSSADKGFSLYLIYLLEHYKKLMSQTQELQIKFNSSQETQQSLLQEKLREHLAEKKQLNEERLEQEEKLKAKIRQLTEREKRWALEAHYTKRETEASETLEEERKRMQELESLLAQQKKALAESITQEKNRVKEALEEEQTRVQELEKRLARQKEVLESSIAHEKRKAKEALESEKRKVQDLENHLTQQKEVSESSIAYEKRKAKEAMEKEKKKVQDLENRLTKQKEQKEDVLSNKLNDALAMVEETQKTKATESLKAESLALKLNETLAELETTKTKMILMEERLILQQKTVKAVQDEQESQRHGFEEEIMEYKEQIKQHSQTIVSLEEKLQKVSQHHKKIEVYYNTFRTPISFIASVITTVIIALYSFQNTSH
;
A
#
# COMPACT_ATOMS: atom_id res chain seq x y z
N MET A 1 -20.38 -48.66 102.42
CA MET A 1 -19.69 -48.92 101.13
C MET A 1 -20.65 -48.82 99.95
N VAL A 2 -21.45 -49.85 99.63
CA VAL A 2 -22.21 -49.96 98.35
C VAL A 2 -22.93 -48.66 97.92
N SER A 3 -23.76 -48.07 98.78
CA SER A 3 -24.49 -46.82 98.45
C SER A 3 -23.59 -45.60 98.19
N SER A 4 -22.38 -45.54 98.77
CA SER A 4 -21.39 -44.49 98.45
C SER A 4 -20.82 -44.69 97.06
N LEU A 5 -20.39 -45.91 96.74
CA LEU A 5 -19.87 -46.26 95.41
C LEU A 5 -20.92 -46.05 94.32
N GLN A 6 -22.20 -46.28 94.61
CA GLN A 6 -23.30 -45.96 93.68
C GLN A 6 -23.44 -44.45 93.45
N LYS A 7 -23.28 -43.60 94.48
CA LYS A 7 -23.29 -42.14 94.30
C LYS A 7 -22.06 -41.64 93.55
N ASP A 8 -20.87 -42.15 93.89
CA ASP A 8 -19.62 -41.78 93.21
C ASP A 8 -19.60 -42.24 91.74
N MET A 9 -20.27 -43.35 91.43
CA MET A 9 -20.47 -43.85 90.07
C MET A 9 -21.44 -42.94 89.30
N LEU A 10 -22.61 -42.62 89.86
CA LEU A 10 -23.57 -41.70 89.24
C LEU A 10 -22.97 -40.31 88.98
N ALA A 11 -22.24 -39.74 89.94
CA ALA A 11 -21.56 -38.46 89.77
C ALA A 11 -20.46 -38.50 88.70
N LYS A 12 -19.81 -39.66 88.48
CA LYS A 12 -18.87 -39.86 87.37
C LYS A 12 -19.59 -40.06 86.04
N ASP A 13 -20.72 -40.75 86.01
CA ASP A 13 -21.54 -40.91 84.80
C ASP A 13 -22.11 -39.56 84.35
N GLU A 14 -22.54 -38.70 85.29
CA GLU A 14 -22.93 -37.30 85.04
C GLU A 14 -21.76 -36.48 84.47
N GLN A 15 -20.56 -36.54 85.08
CA GLN A 15 -19.36 -35.89 84.53
C GLN A 15 -18.98 -36.42 83.14
N VAL A 16 -19.14 -37.71 82.89
CA VAL A 16 -18.88 -38.34 81.57
C VAL A 16 -19.91 -37.88 80.54
N GLN A 17 -21.18 -37.69 80.91
CA GLN A 17 -22.17 -37.08 80.02
C GLN A 17 -21.84 -35.60 79.73
N GLU A 18 -21.55 -34.79 80.76
CA GLU A 18 -21.24 -33.38 80.59
C GLU A 18 -19.97 -33.17 79.73
N LEU A 19 -18.93 -34.00 79.92
CA LEU A 19 -17.74 -34.00 79.06
C LEU A 19 -18.05 -34.45 77.63
N LYS A 20 -18.94 -35.43 77.44
CA LYS A 20 -19.37 -35.91 76.11
C LYS A 20 -20.18 -34.84 75.36
N GLU A 21 -21.02 -34.07 76.05
CA GLU A 21 -21.71 -32.91 75.49
C GLU A 21 -20.74 -31.79 75.12
N LYS A 22 -19.81 -31.43 76.01
CA LYS A 22 -18.74 -30.45 75.71
C LYS A 22 -17.88 -30.88 74.52
N VAL A 23 -17.52 -32.16 74.40
CA VAL A 23 -16.80 -32.71 73.24
C VAL A 23 -17.65 -32.62 71.96
N ASN A 24 -18.95 -32.91 72.02
CA ASN A 24 -19.84 -32.75 70.87
C ASN A 24 -19.98 -31.27 70.44
N GLN A 25 -20.07 -30.34 71.39
CA GLN A 25 -20.14 -28.89 71.13
C GLN A 25 -18.83 -28.35 70.54
N LEU A 26 -17.68 -28.77 71.06
CA LEU A 26 -16.38 -28.43 70.47
C LEU A 26 -16.22 -29.06 69.07
N LYS A 27 -16.77 -30.25 68.84
CA LYS A 27 -16.75 -30.92 67.53
C LYS A 27 -17.66 -30.25 66.50
N SER A 28 -18.79 -29.65 66.88
CA SER A 28 -19.56 -28.78 65.98
C SER A 28 -18.83 -27.47 65.73
N GLN A 29 -18.35 -26.78 66.78
CA GLN A 29 -17.59 -25.53 66.63
C GLN A 29 -16.32 -25.66 65.77
N ASN A 30 -15.62 -26.79 65.82
CA ASN A 30 -14.50 -27.04 64.92
C ASN A 30 -14.98 -27.22 63.48
N LYS A 31 -16.02 -28.02 63.23
CA LYS A 31 -16.63 -28.10 61.89
C LYS A 31 -17.03 -26.71 61.37
N ASP A 32 -17.67 -25.89 62.18
CA ASP A 32 -18.11 -24.55 61.77
C ASP A 32 -16.91 -23.65 61.39
N LYS A 33 -15.78 -23.79 62.11
CA LYS A 33 -14.52 -23.13 61.77
C LYS A 33 -13.85 -23.71 60.53
N ASP A 34 -13.91 -25.02 60.31
CA ASP A 34 -13.35 -25.68 59.13
C ASP A 34 -14.07 -25.19 57.86
N HIS A 35 -15.41 -25.11 57.86
CA HIS A 35 -16.19 -24.51 56.77
C HIS A 35 -15.87 -23.02 56.58
N GLN A 36 -15.63 -22.26 57.65
CA GLN A 36 -15.19 -20.85 57.55
C GLN A 36 -13.79 -20.72 56.95
N LEU A 37 -12.85 -21.62 57.30
CA LEU A 37 -11.51 -21.67 56.72
C LEU A 37 -11.54 -22.08 55.24
N GLU A 38 -12.39 -23.01 54.84
CA GLU A 38 -12.60 -23.40 53.45
C GLU A 38 -13.23 -22.26 52.62
N ALA A 39 -14.22 -21.57 53.17
CA ALA A 39 -14.80 -20.37 52.56
C ALA A 39 -13.79 -19.21 52.44
N LEU A 40 -12.94 -19.02 53.44
CA LEU A 40 -11.85 -18.03 53.40
C LEU A 40 -10.77 -18.43 52.38
N GLY A 41 -10.35 -19.71 52.34
CA GLY A 41 -9.41 -20.23 51.37
C GLY A 41 -9.90 -20.08 49.93
N SER A 42 -11.20 -20.31 49.70
CA SER A 42 -11.88 -20.06 48.44
C SER A 42 -11.83 -18.57 48.06
N ARG A 43 -12.18 -17.67 48.98
CA ARG A 43 -12.12 -16.21 48.74
C ARG A 43 -10.69 -15.69 48.52
N CYS A 44 -9.71 -16.21 49.24
CA CYS A 44 -8.29 -15.89 49.03
C CYS A 44 -7.78 -16.41 47.67
N SER A 45 -8.31 -17.53 47.19
CA SER A 45 -7.98 -18.06 45.86
C SER A 45 -8.57 -17.19 44.75
N VAL A 46 -9.81 -16.71 44.90
CA VAL A 46 -10.45 -15.74 43.99
C VAL A 46 -9.67 -14.43 43.97
N LEU A 47 -9.42 -13.80 45.13
CA LEU A 47 -8.65 -12.55 45.25
C LEU A 47 -7.24 -12.65 44.64
N LYS A 48 -6.61 -13.83 44.74
CA LYS A 48 -5.29 -14.10 44.14
C LYS A 48 -5.34 -14.16 42.61
N GLU A 49 -6.45 -14.60 42.02
CA GLU A 49 -6.63 -14.60 40.57
C GLU A 49 -7.06 -13.23 40.04
N GLU A 50 -7.94 -12.53 40.75
CA GLU A 50 -8.33 -11.13 40.47
C GLU A 50 -7.10 -10.22 40.46
N LEU A 51 -6.17 -10.37 41.42
CA LEU A 51 -4.93 -9.60 41.46
C LEU A 51 -4.05 -9.81 40.22
N LYS A 52 -3.87 -11.07 39.77
CA LYS A 52 -3.13 -11.36 38.52
C LYS A 52 -3.80 -10.76 37.30
N GLN A 53 -5.14 -10.79 37.23
CA GLN A 53 -5.88 -10.21 36.12
C GLN A 53 -5.74 -8.69 36.07
N GLU A 54 -5.78 -8.02 37.22
CA GLU A 54 -5.52 -6.57 37.32
C GLU A 54 -4.06 -6.22 36.99
N ASP A 55 -3.08 -7.05 37.35
CA ASP A 55 -1.68 -6.89 36.93
C ASP A 55 -1.51 -7.08 35.41
N ALA A 56 -2.09 -8.12 34.81
CA ALA A 56 -2.08 -8.29 33.35
C ALA A 56 -2.79 -7.12 32.63
N HIS A 57 -3.87 -6.59 33.21
CA HIS A 57 -4.56 -5.42 32.67
C HIS A 57 -3.74 -4.12 32.86
N ARG A 58 -2.96 -4.00 33.94
CA ARG A 58 -1.99 -2.91 34.19
C ARG A 58 -0.92 -2.90 33.09
N GLU A 59 -0.28 -4.05 32.85
CA GLU A 59 0.74 -4.21 31.79
C GLU A 59 0.19 -3.91 30.39
N LEU A 60 -1.03 -4.38 30.07
CA LEU A 60 -1.68 -4.09 28.80
C LEU A 60 -1.97 -2.60 28.61
N ARG A 61 -2.47 -1.91 29.64
CA ARG A 61 -2.71 -0.45 29.61
C ARG A 61 -1.40 0.32 29.43
N GLU A 62 -0.32 -0.10 30.11
CA GLU A 62 1.00 0.50 29.91
C GLU A 62 1.56 0.29 28.50
N ALA A 63 1.38 -0.90 27.90
CA ALA A 63 1.79 -1.17 26.53
C ALA A 63 1.04 -0.27 25.54
N GLN A 64 -0.29 -0.19 25.66
CA GLN A 64 -1.13 0.71 24.85
C GLN A 64 -0.74 2.19 25.03
N GLU A 65 -0.41 2.63 26.24
CA GLU A 65 0.04 4.01 26.48
C GLU A 65 1.41 4.30 25.83
N LYS A 66 2.32 3.32 25.82
CA LYS A 66 3.63 3.41 25.14
C LYS A 66 3.47 3.47 23.61
N GLU A 67 2.58 2.66 23.03
CA GLU A 67 2.22 2.70 21.61
C GLU A 67 1.55 4.04 21.22
N LEU A 68 0.62 4.54 22.05
CA LEU A 68 -0.07 5.80 21.81
C LEU A 68 0.90 7.00 21.90
N LYS A 69 1.88 6.96 22.82
CA LYS A 69 2.98 7.94 22.89
C LYS A 69 3.84 7.91 21.62
N LEU A 70 4.22 6.73 21.13
CA LEU A 70 4.99 6.58 19.89
C LEU A 70 4.23 7.14 18.67
N CYS A 71 2.97 6.74 18.50
CA CYS A 71 2.10 7.22 17.42
C CYS A 71 1.93 8.75 17.46
N LYS A 72 1.72 9.33 18.66
CA LYS A 72 1.63 10.78 18.86
C LYS A 72 2.91 11.51 18.45
N THR A 73 4.09 10.97 18.75
CA THR A 73 5.37 11.54 18.29
C THR A 73 5.51 11.48 16.77
N GLN A 74 5.20 10.32 16.15
CA GLN A 74 5.23 10.18 14.69
C GLN A 74 4.31 11.17 13.97
N ILE A 75 3.09 11.38 14.48
CA ILE A 75 2.16 12.40 13.96
C ILE A 75 2.75 13.81 14.09
N GLN A 76 3.38 14.15 15.23
CA GLN A 76 4.03 15.44 15.42
C GLN A 76 5.21 15.68 14.48
N ASP A 77 5.97 14.64 14.12
CA ASP A 77 7.08 14.76 13.17
C ASP A 77 6.59 14.85 11.71
N MET A 78 5.56 14.08 11.35
CA MET A 78 4.85 14.24 10.07
C MET A 78 4.24 15.65 9.92
N GLU A 79 3.71 16.23 11.00
CA GLU A 79 3.25 17.62 11.02
C GLU A 79 4.38 18.64 10.77
N LYS A 80 5.58 18.42 11.31
CA LYS A 80 6.75 19.30 11.10
C LYS A 80 7.18 19.29 9.63
N GLU A 81 7.34 18.10 9.04
CA GLU A 81 7.70 17.99 7.63
C GLU A 81 6.59 18.50 6.70
N MET A 82 5.30 18.28 7.01
CA MET A 82 4.20 18.94 6.28
C MET A 82 4.26 20.47 6.36
N LYS A 83 4.61 21.05 7.52
CA LYS A 83 4.77 22.51 7.68
C LYS A 83 5.95 23.05 6.86
N LYS A 84 7.06 22.32 6.83
CA LYS A 84 8.27 22.62 6.04
C LYS A 84 8.02 22.52 4.52
N LEU A 85 7.48 21.40 4.03
CA LEU A 85 7.11 21.22 2.62
C LEU A 85 6.10 22.28 2.14
N ARG A 86 5.15 22.70 2.99
CA ARG A 86 4.24 23.82 2.69
C ARG A 86 4.94 25.18 2.64
N ALA A 87 6.05 25.38 3.35
CA ALA A 87 6.85 26.59 3.26
C ALA A 87 7.71 26.60 1.98
N GLU A 88 8.34 25.47 1.65
CA GLU A 88 9.12 25.27 0.42
C GLU A 88 8.24 25.42 -0.85
N LEU A 89 7.03 24.86 -0.86
CA LEU A 89 6.07 25.02 -1.96
C LEU A 89 5.62 26.48 -2.14
N ARG A 90 5.40 27.22 -1.04
CA ARG A 90 5.09 28.67 -1.11
C ARG A 90 6.26 29.47 -1.67
N LYS A 91 7.49 29.17 -1.23
CA LYS A 91 8.72 29.80 -1.75
C LYS A 91 8.85 29.57 -3.26
N SER A 92 8.76 28.32 -3.71
CA SER A 92 8.79 27.95 -5.12
C SER A 92 7.71 28.67 -5.96
N CYS A 93 6.48 28.76 -5.44
CA CYS A 93 5.41 29.53 -6.10
C CYS A 93 5.74 31.03 -6.22
N THR A 94 6.34 31.65 -5.20
CA THR A 94 6.80 33.06 -5.30
C THR A 94 7.96 33.23 -6.27
N GLU A 95 8.90 32.28 -6.33
CA GLU A 95 10.03 32.28 -7.27
C GLU A 95 9.53 32.11 -8.72
N GLN A 96 8.61 31.17 -8.97
CA GLN A 96 7.94 30.98 -10.26
C GLN A 96 7.19 32.24 -10.72
N SER A 97 6.53 32.95 -9.78
CA SER A 97 5.85 34.24 -10.05
C SER A 97 6.83 35.35 -10.43
N VAL A 98 8.01 35.41 -9.78
CA VAL A 98 9.10 36.33 -10.15
C VAL A 98 9.66 35.99 -11.53
N ILE A 99 10.03 34.73 -11.77
CA ILE A 99 10.54 34.26 -13.08
C ILE A 99 9.55 34.58 -14.20
N SER A 100 8.25 34.34 -13.98
CA SER A 100 7.18 34.66 -14.94
C SER A 100 7.02 36.16 -15.20
N ARG A 101 7.34 37.02 -14.23
CA ARG A 101 7.38 38.48 -14.40
C ARG A 101 8.60 38.88 -15.25
N THR A 102 9.79 38.45 -14.85
CA THR A 102 11.06 38.75 -15.52
C THR A 102 11.08 38.26 -16.97
N LEU A 103 10.48 37.09 -17.27
CA LEU A 103 10.35 36.58 -18.64
C LEU A 103 9.51 37.52 -19.51
N ARG A 104 8.34 37.98 -19.02
CA ARG A 104 7.47 38.93 -19.74
C ARG A 104 8.12 40.31 -19.91
N GLU A 105 8.95 40.73 -18.96
CA GLU A 105 9.73 41.97 -19.06
C GLU A 105 10.85 41.83 -20.10
N LYS A 106 11.56 40.69 -20.11
CA LYS A 106 12.57 40.39 -21.14
C LYS A 106 11.95 40.42 -22.54
N SER A 107 10.83 39.73 -22.78
CA SER A 107 10.16 39.72 -24.09
C SER A 107 9.78 41.13 -24.58
N LYS A 108 9.33 42.01 -23.69
CA LYS A 108 9.02 43.43 -24.02
C LYS A 108 10.26 44.27 -24.34
N VAL A 109 11.43 43.91 -23.82
CA VAL A 109 12.71 44.55 -24.17
C VAL A 109 13.23 44.00 -25.51
N GLU A 110 13.10 42.70 -25.73
CA GLU A 110 13.49 41.99 -26.95
C GLU A 110 12.67 42.47 -28.17
N GLU A 111 11.35 42.61 -28.03
CA GLU A 111 10.45 43.20 -29.03
C GLU A 111 10.86 44.64 -29.40
N LYS A 112 11.16 45.49 -28.40
CA LYS A 112 11.62 46.86 -28.61
C LYS A 112 12.97 46.93 -29.33
N LEU A 113 13.89 46.03 -29.00
CA LEU A 113 15.20 45.95 -29.64
C LEU A 113 15.09 45.49 -31.11
N GLN A 114 14.19 44.56 -31.39
CA GLN A 114 13.89 44.11 -32.75
C GLN A 114 13.25 45.22 -33.60
N GLU A 115 12.32 46.00 -33.03
CA GLU A 115 11.70 47.16 -33.71
C GLU A 115 12.71 48.31 -33.93
N ASP A 116 13.60 48.60 -32.98
CA ASP A 116 14.70 49.56 -33.17
C ASP A 116 15.68 49.10 -34.26
N SER A 117 16.05 47.82 -34.28
CA SER A 117 16.86 47.23 -35.35
C SER A 117 16.17 47.34 -36.72
N ARG A 118 14.86 47.14 -36.79
CA ARG A 118 14.07 47.30 -38.03
C ARG A 118 14.06 48.75 -38.51
N ARG A 119 13.95 49.73 -37.60
CA ARG A 119 14.03 51.17 -37.92
C ARG A 119 15.41 51.56 -38.44
N LYS A 120 16.47 51.09 -37.79
CA LYS A 120 17.86 51.34 -38.24
C LYS A 120 18.14 50.76 -39.62
N LEU A 121 17.62 49.57 -39.92
CA LEU A 121 17.72 48.97 -41.27
C LEU A 121 17.02 49.83 -42.33
N LEU A 122 15.81 50.31 -42.06
CA LEU A 122 15.08 51.23 -42.95
C LEU A 122 15.83 52.56 -43.16
N GLN A 123 16.39 53.13 -42.09
CA GLN A 123 17.18 54.36 -42.17
C GLN A 123 18.45 54.18 -43.03
N LEU A 124 19.14 53.05 -42.92
CA LEU A 124 20.28 52.71 -43.78
C LEU A 124 19.87 52.54 -45.25
N GLN A 125 18.70 51.93 -45.51
CA GLN A 125 18.15 51.82 -46.87
C GLN A 125 17.80 53.20 -47.46
N GLU A 126 17.20 54.10 -46.68
CA GLU A 126 16.98 55.49 -47.10
C GLU A 126 18.30 56.23 -47.41
N MET A 127 19.34 56.03 -46.59
CA MET A 127 20.66 56.63 -46.81
C MET A 127 21.28 56.16 -48.12
N GLY A 128 21.29 54.84 -48.39
CA GLY A 128 21.79 54.29 -49.65
C GLY A 128 20.99 54.74 -50.88
N ASN A 129 19.68 54.95 -50.74
CA ASN A 129 18.84 55.53 -51.79
C ASN A 129 19.22 57.00 -52.08
N ARG A 130 19.48 57.80 -51.03
CA ARG A 130 19.94 59.20 -51.16
C ARG A 130 21.34 59.28 -51.78
N GLU A 131 22.26 58.42 -51.34
CA GLU A 131 23.62 58.30 -51.89
C GLU A 131 23.59 57.96 -53.38
N SER A 132 22.78 56.96 -53.78
CA SER A 132 22.60 56.56 -55.18
C SER A 132 22.10 57.71 -56.05
N LEU A 133 21.16 58.52 -55.55
CA LEU A 133 20.66 59.71 -56.25
C LEU A 133 21.73 60.80 -56.39
N ILE A 134 22.54 61.04 -55.34
CA ILE A 134 23.66 61.99 -55.37
C ILE A 134 24.70 61.54 -56.40
N LYS A 135 25.06 60.25 -56.42
CA LYS A 135 26.00 59.67 -57.40
C LYS A 135 25.54 59.90 -58.84
N ILE A 136 24.29 59.57 -59.17
CA ILE A 136 23.71 59.77 -60.52
C ILE A 136 23.73 61.25 -60.94
N ASN A 137 23.50 62.17 -60.00
CA ASN A 137 23.57 63.61 -60.27
C ASN A 137 25.01 64.09 -60.49
N LEU A 138 25.99 63.55 -59.75
CA LEU A 138 27.41 63.90 -59.89
C LEU A 138 28.00 63.36 -61.20
N GLU A 139 27.70 62.12 -61.58
CA GLU A 139 28.09 61.54 -62.87
C GLU A 139 27.58 62.39 -64.06
N ARG A 140 26.34 62.88 -63.96
CA ARG A 140 25.75 63.81 -64.95
C ARG A 140 26.48 65.15 -65.03
N ALA A 141 26.88 65.72 -63.89
CA ALA A 141 27.60 66.99 -63.84
C ALA A 141 29.02 66.87 -64.44
N VAL A 142 29.71 65.74 -64.21
CA VAL A 142 31.02 65.47 -64.82
C VAL A 142 30.92 65.44 -66.35
N GLY A 143 29.95 64.72 -66.92
CA GLY A 143 29.76 64.68 -68.39
C GLY A 143 29.46 66.04 -69.03
N GLN A 144 28.77 66.93 -68.30
CA GLN A 144 28.55 68.32 -68.75
C GLN A 144 29.85 69.14 -68.77
N LEU A 145 30.71 68.99 -67.77
CA LEU A 145 32.02 69.67 -67.70
C LEU A 145 33.00 69.17 -68.78
N GLU A 146 33.01 67.88 -69.08
CA GLU A 146 33.83 67.31 -70.16
C GLU A 146 33.41 67.84 -71.55
N HIS A 147 32.10 67.98 -71.78
CA HIS A 147 31.58 68.60 -73.00
C HIS A 147 32.01 70.08 -73.10
N PHE A 148 31.88 70.85 -72.01
CA PHE A 148 32.31 72.25 -71.96
C PHE A 148 33.82 72.42 -72.23
N ARG A 149 34.67 71.63 -71.56
CA ARG A 149 36.13 71.58 -71.79
C ARG A 149 36.47 71.34 -73.26
N SER A 150 35.74 70.44 -73.91
CA SER A 150 35.94 70.09 -75.32
C SER A 150 35.62 71.25 -76.29
N GLN A 151 34.66 72.11 -75.95
CA GLN A 151 34.37 73.33 -76.72
C GLN A 151 35.49 74.36 -76.59
N VAL A 152 35.99 74.62 -75.37
CA VAL A 152 37.04 75.62 -75.10
C VAL A 152 38.31 75.33 -75.90
N ILE A 153 38.78 74.08 -75.88
CA ILE A 153 39.98 73.65 -76.63
C ILE A 153 39.82 73.88 -78.13
N LYS A 154 38.61 73.68 -78.67
CA LYS A 154 38.32 73.89 -80.10
C LYS A 154 38.32 75.37 -80.50
N ALA A 155 38.07 76.28 -79.57
CA ALA A 155 38.10 77.72 -79.80
C ALA A 155 39.53 78.31 -79.72
N THR A 156 40.38 77.81 -78.83
CA THR A 156 41.69 78.44 -78.52
C THR A 156 42.80 78.14 -79.53
N TYR A 157 42.75 77.03 -80.26
CA TYR A 157 43.85 76.57 -81.14
C TYR A 157 43.58 76.76 -82.65
N GLY A 158 42.64 77.63 -83.02
CA GLY A 158 42.21 77.83 -84.40
C GLY A 158 42.91 78.98 -85.16
N ARG A 159 43.90 78.65 -86.01
CA ARG A 159 44.42 79.47 -87.13
C ARG A 159 45.06 80.83 -86.78
N ALA A 160 46.40 80.88 -86.79
CA ALA A 160 47.19 82.12 -86.91
C ALA A 160 47.68 82.34 -88.37
N LYS A 161 48.04 83.59 -88.73
CA LYS A 161 48.55 83.98 -90.06
C LYS A 161 49.53 85.16 -89.93
N PRO A 162 50.72 85.14 -90.58
CA PRO A 162 51.71 86.21 -90.47
C PRO A 162 51.45 87.39 -91.42
N PHE A 163 51.98 88.57 -91.08
CA PHE A 163 52.13 89.75 -91.93
C PHE A 163 53.62 90.05 -92.16
N PRO A 164 54.03 90.56 -93.35
CA PRO A 164 55.43 90.85 -93.67
C PRO A 164 55.84 92.31 -93.41
N ASP A 165 57.15 92.52 -93.27
CA ASP A 165 57.79 93.82 -93.04
C ASP A 165 57.74 94.79 -94.24
N LYS A 166 58.03 96.06 -93.96
CA LYS A 166 58.28 97.12 -94.94
C LYS A 166 59.47 97.97 -94.46
N PRO A 167 60.43 98.36 -95.32
CA PRO A 167 61.69 98.94 -94.87
C PRO A 167 61.54 100.33 -94.23
N VAL A 168 62.45 100.60 -93.30
CA VAL A 168 62.50 101.76 -92.39
C VAL A 168 63.53 102.77 -92.91
N THR A 169 63.20 104.06 -92.95
CA THR A 169 64.10 105.13 -93.44
C THR A 169 65.05 105.64 -92.35
N ASP A 170 66.20 106.21 -92.76
CA ASP A 170 67.32 106.53 -91.84
C ASP A 170 66.96 107.50 -90.71
N GLN A 171 65.98 108.38 -90.90
CA GLN A 171 65.46 109.24 -89.82
C GLN A 171 64.87 108.40 -88.66
N GLN A 172 64.11 107.35 -88.99
CA GLN A 172 63.57 106.40 -88.03
C GLN A 172 64.65 105.49 -87.44
N LEU A 173 65.78 105.32 -88.12
CA LEU A 173 66.94 104.59 -87.59
C LEU A 173 67.62 105.42 -86.47
N ILE A 174 67.81 106.71 -86.68
CA ILE A 174 68.36 107.64 -85.66
C ILE A 174 67.41 107.72 -84.45
N GLU A 175 66.10 107.86 -84.70
CA GLU A 175 65.09 107.88 -83.65
C GLU A 175 65.03 106.56 -82.87
N LYS A 176 65.17 105.40 -83.54
CA LYS A 176 65.35 104.10 -82.88
C LYS A 176 66.66 103.98 -82.10
N ILE A 177 67.76 104.56 -82.57
CA ILE A 177 69.05 104.53 -81.83
C ILE A 177 68.94 105.36 -80.54
N ALA A 178 68.29 106.52 -80.60
CA ALA A 178 67.96 107.32 -79.42
C ALA A 178 67.06 106.52 -78.45
N GLN A 179 65.95 105.97 -78.94
CA GLN A 179 65.03 105.16 -78.13
C GLN A 179 65.71 103.93 -77.51
N VAL A 180 66.53 103.19 -78.25
CA VAL A 180 67.28 102.03 -77.75
C VAL A 180 68.33 102.44 -76.70
N THR A 181 68.86 103.67 -76.77
CA THR A 181 69.78 104.20 -75.75
C THR A 181 69.02 104.56 -74.45
N GLU A 182 67.89 105.24 -74.58
CA GLU A 182 66.94 105.55 -73.48
C GLU A 182 66.42 104.26 -72.81
N ASP A 183 66.00 103.28 -73.62
CA ASP A 183 65.54 101.96 -73.18
C ASP A 183 66.64 101.17 -72.49
N ASN A 184 67.90 101.24 -72.97
CA ASN A 184 69.04 100.58 -72.31
C ASN A 184 69.34 101.22 -70.94
N ILE A 185 69.30 102.55 -70.82
CA ILE A 185 69.45 103.23 -69.53
C ILE A 185 68.33 102.81 -68.56
N ASN A 186 67.08 102.84 -69.01
CA ASN A 186 65.93 102.35 -68.26
C ASN A 186 66.04 100.85 -67.89
N PHE A 187 66.62 100.03 -68.78
CA PHE A 187 66.84 98.61 -68.54
C PHE A 187 67.93 98.35 -67.50
N GLN A 188 69.07 99.06 -67.54
CA GLN A 188 70.08 98.94 -66.49
C GLN A 188 69.54 99.43 -65.13
N GLN A 189 68.72 100.49 -65.12
CA GLN A 189 68.09 100.99 -63.91
C GLN A 189 67.08 99.99 -63.32
N LYS A 190 66.23 99.39 -64.16
CA LYS A 190 65.31 98.29 -63.76
C LYS A 190 66.06 97.04 -63.29
N LYS A 191 67.15 96.68 -63.96
CA LYS A 191 68.03 95.57 -63.55
C LYS A 191 68.64 95.83 -62.17
N TRP A 192 69.09 97.06 -61.90
CA TRP A 192 69.64 97.46 -60.60
C TRP A 192 68.58 97.43 -59.47
N THR A 193 67.35 97.89 -59.72
CA THR A 193 66.27 97.77 -58.73
C THR A 193 65.88 96.33 -58.48
N LEU A 194 65.72 95.51 -59.53
CA LEU A 194 65.44 94.07 -59.38
C LEU A 194 66.56 93.35 -58.66
N GLN A 195 67.83 93.71 -58.89
CA GLN A 195 68.97 93.10 -58.19
C GLN A 195 69.00 93.47 -56.69
N LYS A 196 68.63 94.71 -56.32
CA LYS A 196 68.44 95.10 -54.91
C LYS A 196 67.25 94.39 -54.25
N GLU A 197 66.13 94.30 -54.97
CA GLU A 197 64.93 93.59 -54.51
C GLU A 197 65.20 92.09 -54.32
N THR A 198 65.95 91.47 -55.24
CA THR A 198 66.44 90.08 -55.09
C THR A 198 67.30 89.91 -53.85
N GLN A 199 68.29 90.79 -53.61
CA GLN A 199 69.13 90.73 -52.41
C GLN A 199 68.30 90.85 -51.11
N LEU A 200 67.32 91.75 -51.08
CA LEU A 200 66.44 91.97 -49.93
C LEU A 200 65.41 90.85 -49.75
N SER A 201 65.02 90.17 -50.82
CA SER A 201 64.21 88.95 -50.79
C SER A 201 65.00 87.77 -50.25
N ASN A 202 66.24 87.58 -50.71
CA ASN A 202 67.13 86.51 -50.25
C ASN A 202 67.41 86.62 -48.75
N SER A 203 67.73 87.81 -48.24
CA SER A 203 67.95 88.03 -46.80
C SER A 203 66.73 87.69 -45.94
N LYS A 204 65.51 88.01 -46.41
CA LYS A 204 64.25 87.61 -45.73
C LYS A 204 64.00 86.12 -45.82
N GLN A 205 64.30 85.49 -46.96
CA GLN A 205 64.18 84.05 -47.14
C GLN A 205 65.10 83.31 -46.17
N GLU A 206 66.37 83.74 -46.06
CA GLU A 206 67.38 83.22 -45.15
C GLU A 206 66.93 83.34 -43.68
N GLU A 207 66.42 84.52 -43.28
CA GLU A 207 65.80 84.74 -41.96
C GLU A 207 64.65 83.75 -41.72
N THR A 208 63.73 83.55 -42.68
CA THR A 208 62.64 82.59 -42.49
C THR A 208 63.11 81.14 -42.39
N THR A 209 64.15 80.73 -43.14
CA THR A 209 64.72 79.38 -43.02
C THR A 209 65.41 79.15 -41.68
N GLU A 210 66.13 80.15 -41.14
CA GLU A 210 66.75 80.06 -39.81
C GLU A 210 65.68 79.92 -38.71
N ASN A 211 64.58 80.67 -38.82
CA ASN A 211 63.44 80.56 -37.90
C ASN A 211 62.71 79.20 -37.99
N ILE A 212 62.60 78.61 -39.18
CA ILE A 212 62.04 77.27 -39.37
C ILE A 212 62.92 76.20 -38.71
N GLU A 213 64.25 76.28 -38.84
CA GLU A 213 65.15 75.28 -38.25
C GLU A 213 65.26 75.41 -36.72
N LYS A 214 65.15 76.64 -36.18
CA LYS A 214 64.95 76.87 -34.73
C LYS A 214 63.65 76.24 -34.22
N LEU A 215 62.55 76.37 -34.97
CA LEU A 215 61.28 75.73 -34.61
C LEU A 215 61.38 74.19 -34.69
N ARG A 216 62.07 73.67 -35.70
CA ARG A 216 62.28 72.24 -35.93
C ARG A 216 63.08 71.59 -34.80
N THR A 217 64.23 72.15 -34.46
CA THR A 217 65.10 71.63 -33.38
C THR A 217 64.39 71.61 -32.03
N SER A 218 63.57 72.64 -31.71
CA SER A 218 62.73 72.63 -30.51
C SER A 218 61.61 71.57 -30.56
N LEU A 219 61.05 71.29 -31.74
CA LEU A 219 60.06 70.22 -31.93
C LEU A 219 60.69 68.82 -31.86
N ASP A 220 61.94 68.65 -32.31
CA ASP A 220 62.67 67.39 -32.19
C ASP A 220 62.95 67.05 -30.71
N SER A 221 63.22 68.04 -29.85
CA SER A 221 63.29 67.83 -28.39
C SER A 221 61.95 67.37 -27.79
N CYS A 222 60.83 68.03 -28.13
CA CYS A 222 59.49 67.56 -27.77
C CYS A 222 59.24 66.12 -28.23
N GLN A 223 59.65 65.77 -29.46
CA GLN A 223 59.47 64.44 -30.02
C GLN A 223 60.38 63.40 -29.36
N ALA A 224 61.60 63.76 -28.94
CA ALA A 224 62.50 62.90 -28.18
C ALA A 224 61.92 62.58 -26.79
N CYS A 225 61.39 63.60 -26.09
CA CYS A 225 60.64 63.42 -24.85
C CYS A 225 59.48 62.41 -25.04
N MET A 226 58.66 62.58 -26.08
CA MET A 226 57.56 61.67 -26.45
C MET A 226 57.98 60.29 -26.98
N LYS A 227 59.29 59.99 -27.05
CA LYS A 227 59.84 58.67 -27.42
C LYS A 227 60.57 57.98 -26.26
N MET A 228 61.14 58.75 -25.32
CA MET A 228 62.09 58.25 -24.32
C MET A 228 61.50 58.20 -22.91
N SER A 229 61.13 59.35 -22.32
CA SER A 229 60.59 59.41 -20.95
C SER A 229 59.06 59.50 -20.90
N CYS A 230 58.42 60.07 -21.93
CA CYS A 230 56.97 60.17 -22.09
C CYS A 230 56.21 60.61 -20.82
N CYS A 231 56.79 61.43 -19.94
CA CYS A 231 56.15 61.85 -18.70
C CYS A 231 55.58 63.27 -18.81
N THR A 232 54.52 63.53 -18.05
CA THR A 232 53.88 64.86 -17.97
C THR A 232 54.89 65.95 -17.67
N SER A 233 55.79 65.73 -16.70
CA SER A 233 56.69 66.78 -16.23
C SER A 233 57.80 67.13 -17.21
N ASP A 234 58.19 66.24 -18.13
CA ASP A 234 59.19 66.54 -19.17
C ASP A 234 58.54 67.18 -20.39
N LEU A 235 57.45 66.61 -20.90
CA LEU A 235 56.76 67.16 -22.08
C LEU A 235 56.27 68.59 -21.82
N LYS A 236 55.87 68.90 -20.58
CA LYS A 236 55.49 70.25 -20.16
C LYS A 236 56.65 71.24 -20.25
N LYS A 237 57.86 70.88 -19.79
CA LYS A 237 59.07 71.73 -19.92
C LYS A 237 59.37 72.04 -21.38
N GLU A 238 59.37 71.02 -22.25
CA GLU A 238 59.67 71.20 -23.67
C GLU A 238 58.58 72.02 -24.41
N VAL A 239 57.31 71.86 -24.04
CA VAL A 239 56.20 72.71 -24.53
C VAL A 239 56.33 74.15 -24.04
N ASP A 240 56.72 74.39 -22.79
CA ASP A 240 56.97 75.73 -22.26
C ASP A 240 58.17 76.40 -22.97
N LEU A 241 59.26 75.65 -23.25
CA LEU A 241 60.40 76.14 -24.04
C LEU A 241 59.97 76.51 -25.46
N LEU A 242 59.21 75.62 -26.14
CA LEU A 242 58.67 75.86 -27.48
C LEU A 242 57.71 77.07 -27.52
N GLN A 243 56.98 77.33 -26.43
CA GLN A 243 56.10 78.49 -26.28
C GLN A 243 56.86 79.81 -26.15
N HIS A 244 58.06 79.79 -25.58
CA HIS A 244 58.90 80.98 -25.41
C HIS A 244 59.95 81.19 -26.52
N LEU A 245 60.05 80.26 -27.48
CA LEU A 245 60.86 80.43 -28.68
C LEU A 245 60.39 81.63 -29.51
N GLN A 246 61.29 82.55 -29.81
CA GLN A 246 61.00 83.68 -30.72
C GLN A 246 61.17 83.22 -32.17
N VAL A 247 60.13 83.42 -32.98
CA VAL A 247 60.14 83.16 -34.43
C VAL A 247 59.52 84.33 -35.20
N SER A 248 59.92 84.51 -36.46
CA SER A 248 59.39 85.57 -37.33
C SER A 248 57.89 85.39 -37.65
N PRO A 249 57.16 86.46 -38.00
CA PRO A 249 55.70 86.40 -38.20
C PRO A 249 55.17 85.32 -39.16
N PRO A 250 55.86 84.97 -40.29
CA PRO A 250 55.42 83.87 -41.15
C PRO A 250 55.45 82.49 -40.48
N VAL A 251 56.33 82.30 -39.49
CA VAL A 251 56.59 81.01 -38.81
C VAL A 251 55.76 80.87 -37.53
N SER A 252 55.36 81.98 -36.90
CA SER A 252 54.56 81.99 -35.66
C SER A 252 53.21 81.25 -35.80
N GLY A 253 52.59 81.28 -36.98
CA GLY A 253 51.38 80.50 -37.25
C GLY A 253 51.58 78.98 -37.16
N LEU A 254 52.74 78.48 -37.60
CA LEU A 254 53.11 77.07 -37.50
C LEU A 254 53.45 76.70 -36.05
N GLN A 255 54.25 77.53 -35.36
CA GLN A 255 54.56 77.36 -33.93
C GLN A 255 53.29 77.20 -33.08
N LYS A 256 52.27 78.04 -33.32
CA LYS A 256 50.99 77.94 -32.61
C LYS A 256 50.28 76.60 -32.85
N VAL A 257 50.17 76.15 -34.10
CA VAL A 257 49.52 74.87 -34.43
C VAL A 257 50.25 73.69 -33.77
N VAL A 258 51.58 73.71 -33.76
CA VAL A 258 52.40 72.69 -33.09
C VAL A 258 52.18 72.71 -31.56
N LEU A 259 52.15 73.89 -30.94
CA LEU A 259 51.85 74.05 -29.51
C LEU A 259 50.45 73.54 -29.14
N ASP A 260 49.43 73.86 -29.92
CA ASP A 260 48.06 73.43 -29.64
C ASP A 260 47.90 71.90 -29.79
N ILE A 261 48.64 71.26 -30.72
CA ILE A 261 48.74 69.79 -30.82
C ILE A 261 49.45 69.18 -29.60
N LEU A 262 50.62 69.71 -29.21
CA LEU A 262 51.41 69.19 -28.10
C LEU A 262 50.71 69.39 -26.74
N ARG A 263 49.98 70.49 -26.56
CA ARG A 263 49.13 70.71 -25.37
C ARG A 263 48.01 69.68 -25.27
N HIS A 264 47.40 69.29 -26.39
CA HIS A 264 46.39 68.23 -26.37
C HIS A 264 47.02 66.87 -26.06
N ALA A 265 48.19 66.56 -26.62
CA ALA A 265 48.94 65.36 -26.25
C ALA A 265 49.32 65.34 -24.76
N LEU A 266 49.69 66.50 -24.19
CA LEU A 266 50.00 66.65 -22.77
C LEU A 266 48.75 66.46 -21.88
N SER A 267 47.56 66.96 -22.27
CA SER A 267 46.35 66.76 -21.45
C SER A 267 45.93 65.29 -21.40
N TRP A 268 46.02 64.55 -22.52
CA TRP A 268 45.82 63.10 -22.53
C TRP A 268 46.84 62.36 -21.63
N LEU A 269 48.08 62.85 -21.57
CA LEU A 269 49.13 62.30 -20.71
C LEU A 269 48.83 62.54 -19.22
N GLU A 270 48.41 63.77 -18.88
CA GLU A 270 48.00 64.18 -17.53
C GLU A 270 46.80 63.35 -17.02
N GLU A 271 45.78 63.15 -17.86
CA GLU A 271 44.59 62.34 -17.55
C GLU A 271 44.94 60.86 -17.31
N VAL A 272 45.75 60.24 -18.18
CA VAL A 272 46.08 58.81 -18.03
C VAL A 272 47.06 58.56 -16.89
N GLU A 273 48.02 59.46 -16.62
CA GLU A 273 48.79 59.37 -15.37
C GLU A 273 47.89 59.45 -14.14
N GLN A 274 46.84 60.28 -14.15
CA GLN A 274 45.92 60.39 -13.02
C GLN A 274 45.08 59.12 -12.85
N LEU A 275 44.55 58.53 -13.92
CA LEU A 275 43.83 57.26 -13.86
C LEU A 275 44.73 56.12 -13.32
N LEU A 276 46.03 56.12 -13.63
CA LEU A 276 46.99 55.17 -13.07
C LEU A 276 47.23 55.42 -11.57
N ARG A 277 47.31 56.69 -11.14
CA ARG A 277 47.37 57.07 -9.71
C ARG A 277 46.13 56.63 -8.95
N ASP A 278 44.94 56.82 -9.51
CA ASP A 278 43.65 56.43 -8.91
C ASP A 278 43.50 54.90 -8.79
N LEU A 279 44.12 54.14 -9.70
CA LEU A 279 44.24 52.68 -9.62
C LEU A 279 45.31 52.20 -8.60
N GLY A 280 45.92 53.10 -7.84
CA GLY A 280 46.96 52.79 -6.85
C GLY A 280 48.33 52.47 -7.45
N ILE A 281 48.53 52.70 -8.75
CA ILE A 281 49.80 52.47 -9.44
C ILE A 281 50.65 53.74 -9.28
N LEU A 282 51.50 53.76 -8.23
CA LEU A 282 52.31 54.93 -7.92
C LEU A 282 53.21 55.34 -9.10
N PRO A 283 53.37 56.65 -9.38
CA PRO A 283 54.29 57.11 -10.41
C PRO A 283 55.73 56.75 -10.04
N SER A 284 56.41 56.03 -10.92
CA SER A 284 57.85 55.79 -10.77
C SER A 284 58.60 57.06 -11.16
N SER A 285 59.32 57.67 -10.21
CA SER A 285 60.08 58.92 -10.40
C SER A 285 61.40 58.70 -11.15
N ALA A 286 61.38 57.86 -12.18
CA ALA A 286 62.54 57.44 -12.97
C ALA A 286 62.18 57.38 -14.46
N ASP A 287 63.18 57.54 -15.32
CA ASP A 287 63.07 57.92 -16.74
C ASP A 287 62.52 56.82 -17.69
N LYS A 288 61.68 55.92 -17.18
CA LYS A 288 61.19 54.72 -17.87
C LYS A 288 59.77 54.84 -18.44
N GLY A 289 59.08 55.93 -18.14
CA GLY A 289 57.88 56.38 -18.85
C GLY A 289 56.66 55.45 -18.87
N PHE A 290 55.72 55.79 -19.75
CA PHE A 290 54.41 55.13 -19.88
C PHE A 290 54.47 53.63 -20.17
N SER A 291 55.52 53.17 -20.87
CA SER A 291 55.70 51.76 -21.22
C SER A 291 55.83 50.86 -19.98
N LEU A 292 56.44 51.35 -18.90
CA LEU A 292 56.60 50.60 -17.65
C LEU A 292 55.24 50.29 -16.98
N TYR A 293 54.31 51.25 -17.00
CA TYR A 293 52.96 51.07 -16.43
C TYR A 293 52.14 50.06 -17.23
N LEU A 294 52.24 50.07 -18.57
CA LEU A 294 51.59 49.09 -19.43
C LEU A 294 52.11 47.67 -19.20
N ILE A 295 53.43 47.51 -18.98
CA ILE A 295 54.04 46.22 -18.61
C ILE A 295 53.53 45.77 -17.24
N TYR A 296 53.52 46.65 -16.23
CA TYR A 296 53.03 46.34 -14.89
C TYR A 296 51.54 45.94 -14.88
N LEU A 297 50.70 46.66 -15.62
CA LEU A 297 49.27 46.37 -15.75
C LEU A 297 49.04 45.00 -16.41
N LEU A 298 49.83 44.66 -17.44
CA LEU A 298 49.79 43.36 -18.11
C LEU A 298 50.24 42.22 -17.18
N GLU A 299 51.28 42.44 -16.37
CA GLU A 299 51.75 41.47 -15.36
C GLU A 299 50.68 41.22 -14.28
N HIS A 300 50.05 42.30 -13.79
CA HIS A 300 48.97 42.22 -12.81
C HIS A 300 47.73 41.50 -13.37
N TYR A 301 47.36 41.78 -14.63
CA TYR A 301 46.26 41.10 -15.31
C TYR A 301 46.51 39.58 -15.45
N LYS A 302 47.71 39.16 -15.87
CA LYS A 302 48.07 37.73 -15.92
C LYS A 302 47.91 37.06 -14.56
N LYS A 303 48.39 37.70 -13.49
CA LYS A 303 48.29 37.19 -12.11
C LYS A 303 46.84 37.07 -11.64
N LEU A 304 46.00 38.05 -11.95
CA LEU A 304 44.58 38.01 -11.62
C LEU A 304 43.87 36.86 -12.36
N MET A 305 44.21 36.64 -13.64
CA MET A 305 43.68 35.55 -14.44
C MET A 305 44.11 34.17 -13.90
N SER A 306 45.37 33.98 -13.51
CA SER A 306 45.82 32.70 -12.95
C SER A 306 45.16 32.40 -11.59
N GLN A 307 45.01 33.41 -10.73
CA GLN A 307 44.26 33.29 -9.47
C GLN A 307 42.79 32.93 -9.71
N THR A 308 42.16 33.51 -10.73
CA THR A 308 40.78 33.19 -11.13
C THR A 308 40.64 31.74 -11.61
N GLN A 309 41.60 31.24 -12.41
CA GLN A 309 41.62 29.83 -12.83
C GLN A 309 41.84 28.87 -11.65
N GLU A 310 42.75 29.18 -10.72
CA GLU A 310 42.92 28.37 -9.50
C GLU A 310 41.63 28.29 -8.68
N LEU A 311 40.93 29.41 -8.50
CA LEU A 311 39.66 29.45 -7.75
C LEU A 311 38.57 28.66 -8.46
N GLN A 312 38.50 28.71 -9.79
CA GLN A 312 37.55 27.89 -10.57
C GLN A 312 37.84 26.39 -10.42
N ILE A 313 39.11 25.97 -10.47
CA ILE A 313 39.50 24.56 -10.26
C ILE A 313 39.13 24.11 -8.83
N LYS A 314 39.43 24.92 -7.82
CA LYS A 314 39.09 24.65 -6.41
C LYS A 314 37.57 24.54 -6.22
N PHE A 315 36.79 25.46 -6.81
CA PHE A 315 35.33 25.41 -6.79
C PHE A 315 34.78 24.12 -7.42
N ASN A 316 35.22 23.78 -8.64
CA ASN A 316 34.78 22.57 -9.34
C ASN A 316 35.08 21.30 -8.53
N SER A 317 36.31 21.14 -8.03
CA SER A 317 36.70 19.97 -7.22
C SER A 317 35.91 19.85 -5.91
N SER A 318 35.57 20.97 -5.27
CA SER A 318 34.69 20.98 -4.09
C SER A 318 33.26 20.59 -4.44
N GLN A 319 32.73 21.04 -5.58
CA GLN A 319 31.40 20.69 -6.07
C GLN A 319 31.30 19.19 -6.43
N GLU A 320 32.30 18.65 -7.14
CA GLU A 320 32.41 17.22 -7.46
C GLU A 320 32.50 16.36 -6.20
N THR A 321 33.25 16.81 -5.18
CA THR A 321 33.36 16.12 -3.87
C THR A 321 32.00 16.11 -3.14
N GLN A 322 31.30 17.24 -3.08
CA GLN A 322 29.95 17.30 -2.48
C GLN A 322 28.94 16.44 -3.24
N GLN A 323 28.96 16.47 -4.58
CA GLN A 323 28.08 15.66 -5.41
C GLN A 323 28.33 14.16 -5.22
N SER A 324 29.60 13.75 -5.11
CA SER A 324 29.99 12.37 -4.82
C SER A 324 29.48 11.91 -3.45
N LEU A 325 29.68 12.72 -2.40
CA LEU A 325 29.21 12.45 -1.05
C LEU A 325 27.68 12.33 -0.97
N LEU A 326 26.94 13.17 -1.69
CA LEU A 326 25.48 13.09 -1.78
C LEU A 326 25.02 11.82 -2.52
N GLN A 327 25.74 11.42 -3.58
CA GLN A 327 25.45 10.19 -4.31
C GLN A 327 25.76 8.93 -3.49
N GLU A 328 26.80 8.97 -2.66
CA GLU A 328 27.15 7.92 -1.71
C GLU A 328 26.09 7.80 -0.59
N LYS A 329 25.73 8.91 0.06
CA LYS A 329 24.62 8.97 1.03
C LYS A 329 23.30 8.41 0.50
N LEU A 330 22.99 8.69 -0.77
CA LEU A 330 21.79 8.14 -1.41
C LEU A 330 21.89 6.61 -1.62
N ARG A 331 23.07 6.07 -1.91
CA ARG A 331 23.30 4.61 -2.00
C ARG A 331 23.22 3.94 -0.63
N GLU A 332 23.78 4.53 0.42
CA GLU A 332 23.67 4.05 1.79
C GLU A 332 22.18 3.92 2.20
N HIS A 333 21.41 5.01 2.08
CA HIS A 333 19.98 4.99 2.43
C HIS A 333 19.14 4.03 1.56
N LEU A 334 19.53 3.76 0.32
CA LEU A 334 18.89 2.74 -0.52
C LEU A 334 19.22 1.31 -0.03
N ALA A 335 20.44 1.07 0.45
CA ALA A 335 20.84 -0.21 1.04
C ALA A 335 20.16 -0.44 2.40
N GLU A 336 20.18 0.55 3.30
CA GLU A 336 19.45 0.53 4.58
C GLU A 336 17.95 0.25 4.36
N LYS A 337 17.33 0.96 3.42
CA LYS A 337 15.92 0.74 3.06
C LYS A 337 15.66 -0.65 2.50
N LYS A 338 16.60 -1.25 1.77
CA LYS A 338 16.46 -2.64 1.29
C LYS A 338 16.53 -3.62 2.47
N GLN A 339 17.52 -3.49 3.34
CA GLN A 339 17.68 -4.31 4.55
C GLN A 339 16.43 -4.23 5.45
N LEU A 340 15.92 -3.03 5.75
CA LEU A 340 14.71 -2.84 6.57
C LEU A 340 13.44 -3.45 5.93
N ASN A 341 13.36 -3.54 4.60
CA ASN A 341 12.26 -4.26 3.93
C ASN A 341 12.42 -5.78 4.03
N GLU A 342 13.65 -6.30 3.96
CA GLU A 342 13.96 -7.73 4.09
C GLU A 342 13.75 -8.20 5.54
N GLU A 343 14.19 -7.43 6.54
CA GLU A 343 13.92 -7.68 7.96
C GLU A 343 12.42 -7.64 8.28
N ARG A 344 11.67 -6.66 7.74
CA ARG A 344 10.21 -6.61 7.92
C ARG A 344 9.53 -7.83 7.32
N LEU A 345 9.94 -8.26 6.13
CA LEU A 345 9.37 -9.45 5.47
C LEU A 345 9.66 -10.73 6.28
N GLU A 346 10.87 -10.87 6.82
CA GLU A 346 11.22 -12.00 7.68
C GLU A 346 10.42 -12.01 9.00
N GLN A 347 10.18 -10.84 9.60
CA GLN A 347 9.29 -10.70 10.76
C GLN A 347 7.83 -11.04 10.41
N GLU A 348 7.35 -10.62 9.24
CA GLU A 348 5.99 -10.90 8.76
C GLU A 348 5.76 -12.40 8.54
N GLU A 349 6.71 -13.12 7.95
CA GLU A 349 6.65 -14.58 7.81
C GLU A 349 6.80 -15.31 9.15
N LYS A 350 7.63 -14.82 10.09
CA LYS A 350 7.68 -15.34 11.46
C LYS A 350 6.34 -15.19 12.19
N LEU A 351 5.64 -14.07 12.01
CA LEU A 351 4.30 -13.84 12.55
C LEU A 351 3.26 -14.77 11.90
N LYS A 352 3.25 -14.88 10.55
CA LYS A 352 2.37 -15.83 9.83
C LYS A 352 2.59 -17.27 10.28
N ALA A 353 3.84 -17.70 10.46
CA ALA A 353 4.17 -19.03 10.97
C ALA A 353 3.65 -19.25 12.40
N LYS A 354 3.79 -18.25 13.29
CA LYS A 354 3.26 -18.30 14.66
C LYS A 354 1.74 -18.35 14.70
N ILE A 355 1.05 -17.58 13.85
CA ILE A 355 -0.42 -17.63 13.69
C ILE A 355 -0.85 -19.03 13.23
N ARG A 356 -0.23 -19.59 12.18
CA ARG A 356 -0.52 -20.96 11.71
C ARG A 356 -0.36 -21.99 12.83
N GLN A 357 0.70 -21.89 13.65
CA GLN A 357 0.90 -22.79 14.80
C GLN A 357 -0.17 -22.64 15.89
N LEU A 358 -0.65 -21.42 16.16
CA LEU A 358 -1.73 -21.19 17.12
C LEU A 358 -3.06 -21.77 16.61
N THR A 359 -3.45 -21.46 15.37
CA THR A 359 -4.66 -22.04 14.76
C THR A 359 -4.61 -23.57 14.67
N GLU A 360 -3.43 -24.15 14.47
CA GLU A 360 -3.27 -25.61 14.48
C GLU A 360 -3.38 -26.21 15.89
N ARG A 361 -2.99 -25.48 16.94
CA ARG A 361 -3.22 -25.87 18.34
C ARG A 361 -4.69 -25.73 18.73
N GLU A 362 -5.36 -24.65 18.32
CA GLU A 362 -6.79 -24.42 18.55
C GLU A 362 -7.64 -25.54 17.93
N LYS A 363 -7.36 -25.93 16.68
CA LYS A 363 -7.99 -27.09 16.04
C LYS A 363 -7.77 -28.39 16.82
N ARG A 364 -6.54 -28.66 17.28
CA ARG A 364 -6.23 -29.86 18.06
C ARG A 364 -6.98 -29.88 19.38
N TRP A 365 -6.99 -28.76 20.11
CA TRP A 365 -7.73 -28.62 21.36
C TRP A 365 -9.24 -28.79 21.17
N ALA A 366 -9.81 -28.21 20.11
CA ALA A 366 -11.23 -28.38 19.78
C ALA A 366 -11.57 -29.84 19.39
N LEU A 367 -10.67 -30.52 18.67
CA LEU A 367 -10.79 -31.93 18.33
C LEU A 367 -10.69 -32.82 19.58
N GLU A 368 -9.74 -32.53 20.46
CA GLU A 368 -9.50 -33.24 21.72
C GLU A 368 -10.68 -33.05 22.70
N ALA A 369 -11.22 -31.84 22.82
CA ALA A 369 -12.45 -31.55 23.56
C ALA A 369 -13.68 -32.26 22.98
N HIS A 370 -13.75 -32.44 21.66
CA HIS A 370 -14.80 -33.24 21.02
C HIS A 370 -14.60 -34.75 21.28
N TYR A 371 -13.36 -35.25 21.32
CA TYR A 371 -13.07 -36.63 21.69
C TYR A 371 -13.42 -36.93 23.15
N THR A 372 -12.96 -36.10 24.10
CA THR A 372 -13.27 -36.29 25.53
C THR A 372 -14.76 -36.17 25.81
N LYS A 373 -15.47 -35.23 25.17
CA LYS A 373 -16.94 -35.16 25.26
C LYS A 373 -17.59 -36.46 24.78
N ARG A 374 -17.18 -36.98 23.61
CA ARG A 374 -17.72 -38.23 23.07
C ARG A 374 -17.37 -39.45 23.93
N GLU A 375 -16.22 -39.43 24.59
CA GLU A 375 -15.81 -40.44 25.56
C GLU A 375 -16.64 -40.38 26.84
N THR A 376 -16.99 -39.19 27.34
CA THR A 376 -17.95 -39.05 28.46
C THR A 376 -19.35 -39.52 28.07
N GLU A 377 -19.88 -39.14 26.89
CA GLU A 377 -21.18 -39.62 26.39
C GLU A 377 -21.20 -41.17 26.22
N ALA A 378 -20.09 -41.76 25.77
CA ALA A 378 -19.93 -43.21 25.66
C ALA A 378 -19.82 -43.90 27.04
N SER A 379 -19.16 -43.26 28.01
CA SER A 379 -19.05 -43.78 29.39
C SER A 379 -20.39 -43.70 30.13
N GLU A 380 -21.13 -42.62 29.97
CA GLU A 380 -22.47 -42.43 30.53
C GLU A 380 -23.47 -43.45 29.98
N THR A 381 -23.50 -43.65 28.65
CA THR A 381 -24.37 -44.67 28.03
C THR A 381 -23.99 -46.11 28.40
N LEU A 382 -22.69 -46.42 28.54
CA LEU A 382 -22.25 -47.72 29.07
C LEU A 382 -22.63 -47.92 30.54
N GLU A 383 -22.66 -46.85 31.34
CA GLU A 383 -23.06 -46.91 32.75
C GLU A 383 -24.59 -46.97 32.93
N GLU A 384 -25.38 -46.38 32.02
CA GLU A 384 -26.82 -46.65 31.94
C GLU A 384 -27.12 -48.11 31.60
N GLU A 385 -26.44 -48.68 30.59
CA GLU A 385 -26.62 -50.09 30.24
C GLU A 385 -26.15 -51.04 31.36
N ARG A 386 -25.10 -50.68 32.12
CA ARG A 386 -24.71 -51.42 33.34
C ARG A 386 -25.80 -51.40 34.40
N LYS A 387 -26.47 -50.26 34.62
CA LYS A 387 -27.59 -50.15 35.57
C LYS A 387 -28.80 -50.95 35.11
N ARG A 388 -29.19 -50.85 33.83
CA ARG A 388 -30.25 -51.68 33.23
C ARG A 388 -29.95 -53.17 33.36
N MET A 389 -28.69 -53.58 33.17
CA MET A 389 -28.25 -54.97 33.35
C MET A 389 -28.37 -55.42 34.81
N GLN A 390 -27.94 -54.60 35.79
CA GLN A 390 -28.09 -54.90 37.22
C GLN A 390 -29.57 -54.95 37.67
N GLU A 391 -30.43 -54.09 37.13
CA GLU A 391 -31.87 -54.13 37.36
C GLU A 391 -32.49 -55.42 36.81
N LEU A 392 -32.12 -55.82 35.59
CA LEU A 392 -32.56 -57.09 34.99
C LEU A 392 -32.02 -58.31 35.75
N GLU A 393 -30.77 -58.31 36.22
CA GLU A 393 -30.21 -59.35 37.07
C GLU A 393 -30.94 -59.44 38.42
N SER A 394 -31.28 -58.31 39.03
CA SER A 394 -32.05 -58.23 40.28
C SER A 394 -33.47 -58.79 40.08
N LEU A 395 -34.17 -58.40 39.01
CA LEU A 395 -35.49 -58.93 38.66
C LEU A 395 -35.43 -60.44 38.38
N LEU A 396 -34.40 -60.91 37.67
CA LEU A 396 -34.20 -62.33 37.35
C LEU A 396 -33.83 -63.14 38.60
N ALA A 397 -33.11 -62.56 39.56
CA ALA A 397 -32.86 -63.15 40.87
C ALA A 397 -34.14 -63.22 41.73
N GLN A 398 -34.98 -62.18 41.71
CA GLN A 398 -36.29 -62.20 42.36
C GLN A 398 -37.21 -63.26 41.74
N GLN A 399 -37.27 -63.37 40.41
CA GLN A 399 -38.03 -64.42 39.72
C GLN A 399 -37.51 -65.83 40.06
N LYS A 400 -36.18 -66.04 40.09
CA LYS A 400 -35.59 -67.32 40.54
C LYS A 400 -35.95 -67.65 41.99
N LYS A 401 -35.97 -66.66 42.89
CA LYS A 401 -36.38 -66.83 44.29
C LYS A 401 -37.85 -67.20 44.41
N ALA A 402 -38.74 -66.45 43.75
CA ALA A 402 -40.18 -66.73 43.74
C ALA A 402 -40.51 -68.09 43.12
N LEU A 403 -39.78 -68.50 42.07
CA LEU A 403 -39.89 -69.82 41.47
C LEU A 403 -39.41 -70.93 42.42
N ALA A 404 -38.31 -70.72 43.15
CA ALA A 404 -37.84 -71.67 44.16
C ALA A 404 -38.82 -71.79 45.34
N GLU A 405 -39.40 -70.67 45.79
CA GLU A 405 -40.44 -70.63 46.83
C GLU A 405 -41.70 -71.38 46.37
N SER A 406 -42.16 -71.15 45.14
CA SER A 406 -43.25 -71.89 44.51
C SER A 406 -42.97 -73.39 44.37
N ILE A 407 -41.77 -73.78 43.92
CA ILE A 407 -41.35 -75.19 43.83
C ILE A 407 -41.32 -75.84 45.22
N THR A 408 -40.87 -75.14 46.26
CA THR A 408 -40.90 -75.69 47.63
C THR A 408 -42.31 -75.76 48.23
N GLN A 409 -43.18 -74.80 47.92
CA GLN A 409 -44.59 -74.84 48.31
C GLN A 409 -45.30 -76.02 47.65
N GLU A 410 -45.15 -76.20 46.34
CA GLU A 410 -45.81 -77.30 45.62
C GLU A 410 -45.22 -78.67 46.02
N LYS A 411 -43.91 -78.75 46.29
CA LYS A 411 -43.29 -79.95 46.87
C LYS A 411 -43.89 -80.30 48.24
N ASN A 412 -44.20 -79.32 49.07
CA ASN A 412 -44.87 -79.54 50.36
C ASN A 412 -46.32 -80.02 50.16
N ARG A 413 -47.09 -79.40 49.25
CA ARG A 413 -48.46 -79.83 48.92
C ARG A 413 -48.51 -81.26 48.36
N VAL A 414 -47.54 -81.63 47.51
CA VAL A 414 -47.39 -83.00 47.01
C VAL A 414 -47.00 -83.99 48.13
N LYS A 415 -46.19 -83.56 49.11
CA LYS A 415 -45.86 -84.38 50.30
C LYS A 415 -47.08 -84.55 51.21
N GLU A 416 -47.86 -83.50 51.46
CA GLU A 416 -49.10 -83.53 52.23
C GLU A 416 -50.13 -84.44 51.56
N ALA A 417 -50.33 -84.33 50.24
CA ALA A 417 -51.21 -85.23 49.49
C ALA A 417 -50.74 -86.70 49.49
N LEU A 418 -49.42 -86.93 49.47
CA LEU A 418 -48.85 -88.28 49.59
C LEU A 418 -49.06 -88.86 51.00
N GLU A 419 -48.95 -88.04 52.05
CA GLU A 419 -49.24 -88.44 53.43
C GLU A 419 -50.73 -88.70 53.64
N GLU A 420 -51.63 -87.87 53.06
CA GLU A 420 -53.07 -88.16 53.02
C GLU A 420 -53.36 -89.51 52.34
N GLU A 421 -52.84 -89.77 51.14
CA GLU A 421 -53.07 -91.05 50.46
C GLU A 421 -52.46 -92.24 51.22
N GLN A 422 -51.31 -92.08 51.89
CA GLN A 422 -50.80 -93.12 52.80
C GLN A 422 -51.77 -93.40 53.96
N THR A 423 -52.40 -92.38 54.55
CA THR A 423 -53.43 -92.62 55.58
C THR A 423 -54.70 -93.27 55.01
N ARG A 424 -55.10 -92.93 53.78
CA ARG A 424 -56.24 -93.56 53.08
C ARG A 424 -55.95 -95.03 52.78
N VAL A 425 -54.74 -95.38 52.34
CA VAL A 425 -54.29 -96.77 52.17
C VAL A 425 -54.33 -97.53 53.49
N GLN A 426 -53.77 -96.99 54.58
CA GLN A 426 -53.83 -97.64 55.90
C GLN A 426 -55.27 -97.80 56.44
N GLU A 427 -56.17 -96.86 56.15
CA GLU A 427 -57.59 -96.96 56.50
C GLU A 427 -58.31 -98.04 55.65
N LEU A 428 -57.96 -98.18 54.37
CA LEU A 428 -58.44 -99.26 53.50
C LEU A 428 -57.89 -100.63 53.94
N GLU A 429 -56.63 -100.74 54.35
CA GLU A 429 -56.03 -101.96 54.92
C GLU A 429 -56.77 -102.39 56.20
N LYS A 430 -57.05 -101.45 57.12
CA LYS A 430 -57.86 -101.71 58.33
C LYS A 430 -59.28 -102.17 57.99
N ARG A 431 -59.90 -101.61 56.94
CA ARG A 431 -61.23 -102.04 56.46
C ARG A 431 -61.19 -103.44 55.85
N LEU A 432 -60.15 -103.76 55.06
CA LEU A 432 -59.95 -105.08 54.48
C LEU A 432 -59.73 -106.14 55.57
N ALA A 433 -58.93 -105.83 56.60
CA ALA A 433 -58.73 -106.69 57.76
C ALA A 433 -60.04 -106.97 58.52
N ARG A 434 -60.85 -105.92 58.78
CA ARG A 434 -62.19 -106.08 59.38
C ARG A 434 -63.14 -106.91 58.52
N GLN A 435 -63.11 -106.74 57.20
CA GLN A 435 -63.92 -107.58 56.28
C GLN A 435 -63.48 -109.06 56.33
N LYS A 436 -62.17 -109.32 56.43
CA LYS A 436 -61.63 -110.68 56.61
C LYS A 436 -62.09 -111.31 57.93
N GLU A 437 -62.06 -110.56 59.03
CA GLU A 437 -62.56 -111.00 60.35
C GLU A 437 -64.07 -111.28 60.36
N VAL A 438 -64.87 -110.46 59.65
CA VAL A 438 -66.32 -110.69 59.46
C VAL A 438 -66.57 -111.95 58.61
N LEU A 439 -65.76 -112.22 57.59
CA LEU A 439 -65.84 -113.45 56.80
C LEU A 439 -65.43 -114.68 57.61
N GLU A 440 -64.34 -114.62 58.39
CA GLU A 440 -63.88 -115.72 59.24
C GLU A 440 -64.89 -116.05 60.35
N SER A 441 -65.50 -115.04 60.97
CA SER A 441 -66.56 -115.23 61.97
C SER A 441 -67.88 -115.75 61.37
N SER A 442 -68.23 -115.34 60.14
CA SER A 442 -69.36 -115.89 59.38
C SER A 442 -69.15 -117.37 59.02
N ILE A 443 -67.95 -117.73 58.53
CA ILE A 443 -67.57 -119.13 58.28
C ILE A 443 -67.61 -119.95 59.58
N ALA A 444 -67.18 -119.37 60.71
CA ALA A 444 -67.27 -120.03 62.02
C ALA A 444 -68.72 -120.20 62.51
N HIS A 445 -69.65 -119.30 62.15
CA HIS A 445 -71.07 -119.43 62.45
C HIS A 445 -71.72 -120.58 61.67
N GLU A 446 -71.57 -120.60 60.33
CA GLU A 446 -72.12 -121.70 59.51
C GLU A 446 -71.50 -123.06 59.86
N LYS A 447 -70.20 -123.10 60.19
CA LYS A 447 -69.53 -124.33 60.67
C LYS A 447 -70.08 -124.84 62.02
N ARG A 448 -70.64 -123.95 62.85
CA ARG A 448 -71.30 -124.30 64.13
C ARG A 448 -72.72 -124.82 63.89
N LYS A 449 -73.49 -124.11 63.07
CA LYS A 449 -74.85 -124.44 62.61
C LYS A 449 -74.92 -125.79 61.88
N ALA A 450 -73.94 -126.09 61.03
CA ALA A 450 -73.80 -127.41 60.40
C ALA A 450 -73.52 -128.55 61.40
N LYS A 451 -72.82 -128.25 62.51
CA LYS A 451 -72.55 -129.24 63.58
C LYS A 451 -73.83 -129.52 64.40
N GLU A 452 -74.59 -128.48 64.72
CA GLU A 452 -75.87 -128.61 65.43
C GLU A 452 -76.90 -129.42 64.62
N ALA A 453 -76.95 -129.21 63.29
CA ALA A 453 -77.76 -130.04 62.39
C ALA A 453 -77.35 -131.53 62.44
N LEU A 454 -76.05 -131.83 62.39
CA LEU A 454 -75.52 -133.20 62.48
C LEU A 454 -75.86 -133.88 63.83
N GLU A 455 -75.78 -133.14 64.94
CA GLU A 455 -76.15 -133.64 66.27
C GLU A 455 -77.67 -133.91 66.39
N SER A 456 -78.50 -133.20 65.60
CA SER A 456 -79.96 -133.41 65.57
C SER A 456 -80.38 -134.68 64.81
N GLU A 457 -79.71 -135.01 63.70
CA GLU A 457 -79.97 -136.26 62.96
C GLU A 457 -79.54 -137.51 63.75
N LYS A 458 -78.42 -137.44 64.47
CA LYS A 458 -77.99 -138.55 65.35
C LYS A 458 -79.06 -138.98 66.36
N ARG A 459 -79.85 -138.04 66.89
CA ARG A 459 -80.92 -138.36 67.85
C ARG A 459 -82.07 -139.12 67.19
N LYS A 460 -82.47 -138.73 65.97
CA LYS A 460 -83.51 -139.43 65.20
C LYS A 460 -83.15 -140.88 64.88
N VAL A 461 -81.87 -141.16 64.61
CA VAL A 461 -81.38 -142.54 64.39
C VAL A 461 -81.52 -143.37 65.68
N GLN A 462 -81.20 -142.79 66.84
CA GLN A 462 -81.27 -143.51 68.11
C GLN A 462 -82.70 -143.89 68.52
N ASP A 463 -83.68 -143.02 68.26
CA ASP A 463 -85.09 -143.31 68.55
C ASP A 463 -85.67 -144.39 67.62
N LEU A 464 -85.18 -144.49 66.37
CA LEU A 464 -85.59 -145.52 65.41
C LEU A 464 -85.02 -146.91 65.73
N GLU A 465 -83.81 -147.01 66.30
CA GLU A 465 -83.28 -148.30 66.79
C GLU A 465 -84.14 -148.88 67.92
N ASN A 466 -84.59 -148.03 68.85
CA ASN A 466 -85.37 -148.47 70.02
C ASN A 466 -86.77 -149.00 69.66
N HIS A 467 -87.44 -148.44 68.64
CA HIS A 467 -88.75 -148.94 68.20
C HIS A 467 -88.67 -150.26 67.41
N LEU A 468 -87.56 -150.53 66.72
CA LEU A 468 -87.39 -151.78 65.96
C LEU A 468 -87.28 -153.02 66.87
N THR A 469 -86.94 -152.84 68.15
CA THR A 469 -86.77 -153.94 69.13
C THR A 469 -88.08 -154.40 69.77
N GLN A 470 -89.11 -153.55 69.87
CA GLN A 470 -90.43 -153.95 70.40
C GLN A 470 -91.40 -154.48 69.34
N GLN A 471 -91.19 -154.18 68.06
CA GLN A 471 -92.10 -154.57 66.96
C GLN A 471 -91.80 -155.96 66.37
N LYS A 472 -91.20 -156.88 67.14
CA LYS A 472 -90.64 -158.14 66.63
C LYS A 472 -91.25 -159.44 67.21
N GLU A 473 -92.18 -159.37 68.15
CA GLU A 473 -92.81 -160.58 68.73
C GLU A 473 -94.29 -160.80 68.34
N VAL A 474 -95.03 -159.76 67.94
CA VAL A 474 -96.46 -159.86 67.53
C VAL A 474 -96.73 -158.83 66.43
N SER A 475 -97.33 -159.14 65.27
CA SER A 475 -97.94 -160.40 64.77
C SER A 475 -97.63 -160.65 63.29
N GLU A 476 -97.71 -161.92 62.87
CA GLU A 476 -97.71 -162.31 61.45
C GLU A 476 -99.03 -161.93 60.73
N SER A 477 -98.97 -161.88 59.39
CA SER A 477 -100.11 -161.75 58.43
C SER A 477 -100.82 -160.36 58.37
N SER A 478 -101.33 -159.85 57.23
CA SER A 478 -101.21 -160.30 55.83
C SER A 478 -101.45 -159.19 54.77
N ILE A 479 -100.49 -159.01 53.84
CA ILE A 479 -100.64 -158.99 52.35
C ILE A 479 -101.83 -158.19 51.75
N ALA A 480 -101.64 -157.00 51.13
CA ALA A 480 -101.38 -156.70 49.68
C ALA A 480 -102.64 -156.81 48.74
N TYR A 481 -102.73 -156.42 47.47
CA TYR A 481 -101.83 -156.09 46.32
C TYR A 481 -102.72 -155.49 45.16
N GLU A 482 -102.36 -154.76 44.09
CA GLU A 482 -101.30 -153.84 43.57
C GLU A 482 -101.54 -153.69 42.02
N LYS A 483 -100.73 -152.92 41.24
CA LYS A 483 -100.65 -152.82 39.73
C LYS A 483 -101.79 -152.15 38.89
N ARG A 484 -101.65 -151.61 37.64
CA ARG A 484 -100.61 -150.94 36.73
C ARG A 484 -101.09 -151.09 35.23
N LYS A 485 -100.69 -150.41 34.10
CA LYS A 485 -99.78 -149.28 33.70
C LYS A 485 -99.91 -148.89 32.15
N ALA A 486 -99.95 -147.58 31.81
CA ALA A 486 -99.42 -146.86 30.58
C ALA A 486 -100.10 -146.80 29.16
N LYS A 487 -99.58 -145.86 28.31
CA LYS A 487 -99.82 -145.42 26.87
C LYS A 487 -100.51 -144.03 26.68
N GLU A 488 -100.52 -143.25 25.56
CA GLU A 488 -99.60 -142.79 24.45
C GLU A 488 -100.41 -141.87 23.45
N ALA A 489 -99.96 -141.06 22.45
CA ALA A 489 -98.77 -140.18 22.20
C ALA A 489 -98.89 -139.37 20.84
N MET A 490 -98.01 -138.35 20.58
CA MET A 490 -97.54 -137.75 19.26
C MET A 490 -98.27 -136.59 18.46
N GLU A 491 -97.44 -135.72 17.81
CA GLU A 491 -97.55 -134.87 16.56
C GLU A 491 -98.28 -133.48 16.34
N LYS A 492 -97.46 -132.46 15.91
CA LYS A 492 -97.50 -131.59 14.66
C LYS A 492 -98.02 -130.10 14.52
N GLU A 493 -97.04 -129.18 14.29
CA GLU A 493 -96.81 -128.28 13.09
C GLU A 493 -97.53 -126.91 12.74
N LYS A 494 -96.69 -125.83 12.64
CA LYS A 494 -96.48 -124.80 11.55
C LYS A 494 -97.21 -123.42 11.38
N LYS A 495 -96.36 -122.41 11.07
CA LYS A 495 -96.44 -121.24 10.11
C LYS A 495 -96.88 -119.79 10.52
N LYS A 496 -95.88 -118.88 10.51
CA LYS A 496 -95.73 -117.58 9.76
C LYS A 496 -96.58 -116.29 10.03
N VAL A 497 -95.85 -115.20 10.39
CA VAL A 497 -95.76 -113.86 9.71
C VAL A 497 -96.73 -112.69 10.06
N GLN A 498 -96.14 -111.49 10.30
CA GLN A 498 -96.71 -110.10 10.27
C GLN A 498 -97.70 -109.75 11.41
N ASP A 499 -97.82 -108.51 11.94
CA ASP A 499 -97.68 -107.18 11.32
C ASP A 499 -97.09 -106.05 12.22
N LEU A 500 -96.89 -104.86 11.63
CA LEU A 500 -96.60 -103.57 12.28
C LEU A 500 -97.91 -102.78 12.46
N GLU A 501 -98.14 -102.13 13.61
CA GLU A 501 -99.00 -100.93 13.59
C GLU A 501 -98.68 -99.86 14.64
N ASN A 502 -98.97 -98.62 14.24
CA ASN A 502 -98.62 -97.35 14.90
C ASN A 502 -99.62 -96.97 16.01
N ARG A 503 -99.21 -96.10 16.96
CA ARG A 503 -99.85 -94.80 17.32
C ARG A 503 -99.19 -94.13 18.55
N LEU A 504 -98.88 -92.81 18.54
CA LEU A 504 -99.70 -91.62 18.96
C LEU A 504 -100.08 -91.61 20.47
N THR A 505 -100.08 -90.50 21.26
CA THR A 505 -99.62 -89.09 21.08
C THR A 505 -99.76 -88.27 22.39
N LYS A 506 -99.17 -87.04 22.41
CA LYS A 506 -99.63 -85.82 23.16
C LYS A 506 -99.55 -85.87 24.70
N GLN A 507 -99.66 -84.76 25.46
CA GLN A 507 -99.89 -83.32 25.16
C GLN A 507 -99.00 -82.49 26.14
N LYS A 508 -98.32 -81.36 25.86
CA LYS A 508 -98.42 -80.21 24.92
C LYS A 508 -99.30 -79.05 25.39
N GLU A 509 -98.68 -77.94 25.82
CA GLU A 509 -99.08 -76.55 25.50
C GLU A 509 -97.86 -75.62 25.71
N GLN A 510 -97.43 -74.78 24.74
CA GLN A 510 -97.92 -73.44 24.33
C GLN A 510 -97.54 -72.32 25.36
N LYS A 511 -97.06 -71.11 24.98
CA LYS A 511 -96.91 -70.46 23.66
C LYS A 511 -96.04 -69.17 23.71
N GLU A 512 -95.89 -68.52 22.55
CA GLU A 512 -95.63 -67.08 22.31
C GLU A 512 -94.20 -66.51 22.42
N ASP A 513 -94.04 -65.30 21.88
CA ASP A 513 -92.86 -64.80 21.16
C ASP A 513 -91.99 -63.74 21.89
N VAL A 514 -90.68 -63.83 21.63
CA VAL A 514 -89.74 -62.79 21.15
C VAL A 514 -89.89 -61.32 21.61
N LEU A 515 -88.73 -60.73 21.97
CA LEU A 515 -88.40 -59.29 22.15
C LEU A 515 -88.88 -58.57 23.43
N SER A 516 -88.05 -58.62 24.48
CA SER A 516 -87.66 -57.40 25.21
C SER A 516 -86.36 -57.53 26.02
N ASN A 517 -85.61 -56.43 26.02
CA ASN A 517 -84.69 -55.95 27.07
C ASN A 517 -83.63 -56.93 27.65
N LYS A 518 -82.41 -56.85 27.09
CA LYS A 518 -81.20 -56.99 27.91
C LYS A 518 -80.96 -55.67 28.66
N LEU A 519 -80.94 -55.72 29.98
CA LEU A 519 -80.49 -54.63 30.85
C LEU A 519 -79.82 -55.27 32.07
N ASN A 520 -78.63 -54.77 32.44
CA ASN A 520 -77.68 -55.39 33.39
C ASN A 520 -77.06 -56.69 32.81
N ASP A 521 -75.74 -56.91 32.79
CA ASP A 521 -74.62 -56.24 33.46
C ASP A 521 -73.50 -55.82 32.49
N ALA A 522 -72.78 -54.73 32.85
CA ALA A 522 -71.44 -54.29 32.41
C ALA A 522 -71.33 -52.80 32.01
N LEU A 523 -71.68 -51.86 32.91
CA LEU A 523 -71.14 -50.49 32.86
C LEU A 523 -71.29 -49.74 34.20
N ALA A 524 -70.28 -49.90 35.06
CA ALA A 524 -69.96 -48.98 36.14
C ALA A 524 -68.43 -48.76 36.10
N MET A 525 -67.95 -47.55 36.43
CA MET A 525 -66.58 -47.04 36.17
C MET A 525 -66.32 -46.47 34.75
N VAL A 526 -67.23 -45.61 34.26
CA VAL A 526 -66.88 -44.55 33.28
C VAL A 526 -67.41 -43.21 33.81
N GLU A 527 -66.67 -42.62 34.75
CA GLU A 527 -67.05 -41.34 35.39
C GLU A 527 -65.85 -40.39 35.58
N GLU A 528 -64.88 -40.41 34.66
CA GLU A 528 -63.74 -39.46 34.69
C GLU A 528 -63.35 -38.91 33.30
N THR A 529 -64.33 -38.54 32.48
CA THR A 529 -64.11 -37.93 31.14
C THR A 529 -64.79 -36.57 30.94
N GLN A 530 -64.97 -35.79 32.01
CA GLN A 530 -65.33 -34.36 31.94
C GLN A 530 -64.47 -33.44 32.83
N LYS A 531 -63.15 -33.36 32.57
CA LYS A 531 -62.34 -32.27 33.18
C LYS A 531 -61.12 -31.73 32.41
N THR A 532 -61.02 -31.98 31.09
CA THR A 532 -59.84 -31.60 30.28
C THR A 532 -60.14 -30.75 29.04
N LYS A 533 -61.30 -30.08 28.97
CA LYS A 533 -61.74 -29.32 27.77
C LYS A 533 -61.37 -27.82 27.77
N ALA A 534 -60.30 -27.43 28.46
CA ALA A 534 -59.85 -26.03 28.60
C ALA A 534 -58.34 -25.81 28.41
N THR A 535 -57.52 -26.88 28.37
CA THR A 535 -56.05 -26.80 28.40
C THR A 535 -55.37 -26.94 27.05
N GLU A 536 -56.14 -27.17 25.98
CA GLU A 536 -55.62 -27.35 24.61
C GLU A 536 -55.83 -26.12 23.72
N SER A 537 -56.92 -25.35 23.87
CA SER A 537 -57.13 -24.14 23.05
C SER A 537 -56.08 -23.05 23.35
N LEU A 538 -55.79 -22.79 24.63
CA LEU A 538 -54.76 -21.81 25.03
C LEU A 538 -53.35 -22.18 24.56
N LYS A 539 -53.05 -23.47 24.38
CA LYS A 539 -51.77 -23.92 23.80
C LYS A 539 -51.72 -23.71 22.29
N ALA A 540 -52.83 -23.96 21.58
CA ALA A 540 -52.93 -23.68 20.16
C ALA A 540 -52.82 -22.18 19.85
N GLU A 541 -53.52 -21.32 20.61
CA GLU A 541 -53.46 -19.86 20.44
C GLU A 541 -52.09 -19.29 20.81
N SER A 542 -51.46 -19.76 21.90
CA SER A 542 -50.11 -19.29 22.28
C SER A 542 -49.03 -19.65 21.26
N LEU A 543 -49.15 -20.82 20.61
CA LEU A 543 -48.25 -21.20 19.50
C LEU A 543 -48.56 -20.40 18.23
N ALA A 544 -49.83 -20.17 17.90
CA ALA A 544 -50.23 -19.36 16.74
C ALA A 544 -49.76 -17.90 16.86
N LEU A 545 -49.85 -17.28 18.05
CA LEU A 545 -49.33 -15.94 18.30
C LEU A 545 -47.81 -15.87 18.06
N LYS A 546 -47.03 -16.78 18.67
CA LYS A 546 -45.57 -16.82 18.49
C LYS A 546 -45.15 -17.09 17.03
N LEU A 547 -45.92 -17.89 16.31
CA LEU A 547 -45.67 -18.15 14.89
C LEU A 547 -45.95 -16.90 14.04
N ASN A 548 -47.00 -16.14 14.35
CA ASN A 548 -47.27 -14.85 13.71
C ASN A 548 -46.23 -13.77 14.08
N GLU A 549 -45.77 -13.72 15.33
CA GLU A 549 -44.71 -12.80 15.79
C GLU A 549 -43.40 -13.08 15.05
N THR A 550 -42.93 -14.33 15.03
CA THR A 550 -41.70 -14.72 14.32
C THR A 550 -41.80 -14.55 12.79
N LEU A 551 -42.99 -14.73 12.20
CA LEU A 551 -43.24 -14.46 10.78
C LEU A 551 -43.21 -12.95 10.48
N ALA A 552 -43.72 -12.09 11.37
CA ALA A 552 -43.59 -10.64 11.26
C ALA A 552 -42.12 -10.19 11.42
N GLU A 553 -41.38 -10.74 12.38
CA GLU A 553 -39.94 -10.50 12.53
C GLU A 553 -39.16 -10.89 11.27
N LEU A 554 -39.49 -12.05 10.66
CA LEU A 554 -38.91 -12.51 9.41
C LEU A 554 -39.21 -11.57 8.23
N GLU A 555 -40.46 -11.11 8.07
CA GLU A 555 -40.81 -10.16 7.00
C GLU A 555 -40.16 -8.77 7.22
N THR A 556 -40.03 -8.27 8.46
CA THR A 556 -39.24 -7.04 8.68
C THR A 556 -37.75 -7.24 8.40
N THR A 557 -37.21 -8.45 8.62
CA THR A 557 -35.81 -8.79 8.34
C THR A 557 -35.56 -8.90 6.83
N LYS A 558 -36.47 -9.55 6.11
CA LYS A 558 -36.51 -9.59 4.64
C LYS A 558 -36.63 -8.19 4.01
N THR A 559 -37.46 -7.33 4.59
CA THR A 559 -37.57 -5.91 4.16
C THR A 559 -36.27 -5.14 4.38
N LYS A 560 -35.59 -5.33 5.52
CA LYS A 560 -34.26 -4.75 5.77
C LYS A 560 -33.20 -5.28 4.80
N MET A 561 -33.25 -6.57 4.46
CA MET A 561 -32.33 -7.20 3.51
C MET A 561 -32.46 -6.57 2.11
N ILE A 562 -33.68 -6.41 1.59
CA ILE A 562 -33.94 -5.77 0.30
C ILE A 562 -33.40 -4.32 0.30
N LEU A 563 -33.66 -3.54 1.34
CA LEU A 563 -33.14 -2.17 1.47
C LEU A 563 -31.60 -2.09 1.60
N MET A 564 -30.95 -3.14 2.09
CA MET A 564 -29.49 -3.25 2.09
C MET A 564 -28.94 -3.66 0.71
N GLU A 565 -29.63 -4.54 0.00
CA GLU A 565 -29.29 -4.99 -1.35
C GLU A 565 -29.43 -3.85 -2.38
N GLU A 566 -30.54 -3.10 -2.34
CA GLU A 566 -30.73 -1.87 -3.14
C GLU A 566 -29.65 -0.82 -2.86
N ARG A 567 -29.28 -0.64 -1.57
CA ARG A 567 -28.19 0.26 -1.17
C ARG A 567 -26.84 -0.21 -1.71
N LEU A 568 -26.56 -1.51 -1.68
CA LEU A 568 -25.31 -2.08 -2.18
C LEU A 568 -25.22 -1.96 -3.71
N ILE A 569 -26.32 -2.20 -4.44
CA ILE A 569 -26.43 -1.95 -5.88
C ILE A 569 -26.21 -0.46 -6.20
N LEU A 570 -26.76 0.46 -5.39
CA LEU A 570 -26.55 1.89 -5.56
C LEU A 570 -25.08 2.29 -5.32
N GLN A 571 -24.46 1.81 -4.24
CA GLN A 571 -23.04 2.03 -3.96
C GLN A 571 -22.15 1.46 -5.09
N GLN A 572 -22.46 0.28 -5.61
CA GLN A 572 -21.71 -0.32 -6.71
C GLN A 572 -21.83 0.48 -8.02
N LYS A 573 -23.01 1.07 -8.29
CA LYS A 573 -23.18 2.03 -9.40
C LYS A 573 -22.37 3.30 -9.20
N THR A 574 -22.33 3.86 -7.99
CA THR A 574 -21.52 5.06 -7.67
C THR A 574 -20.03 4.77 -7.80
N VAL A 575 -19.54 3.65 -7.26
CA VAL A 575 -18.14 3.23 -7.39
C VAL A 575 -17.77 3.04 -8.86
N LYS A 576 -18.64 2.40 -9.65
CA LYS A 576 -18.39 2.26 -11.09
C LYS A 576 -18.33 3.62 -11.79
N ALA A 577 -19.27 4.53 -11.56
CA ALA A 577 -19.26 5.85 -12.20
C ALA A 577 -17.98 6.65 -11.89
N VAL A 578 -17.49 6.58 -10.65
CA VAL A 578 -16.21 7.20 -10.25
C VAL A 578 -15.01 6.52 -10.93
N GLN A 579 -15.04 5.20 -11.12
CA GLN A 579 -13.99 4.48 -11.84
C GLN A 579 -14.01 4.79 -13.35
N ASP A 580 -15.18 4.80 -13.98
CA ASP A 580 -15.36 5.17 -15.40
C ASP A 580 -14.86 6.62 -15.64
N GLU A 581 -15.12 7.54 -14.71
CA GLU A 581 -14.60 8.93 -14.75
C GLU A 581 -13.06 8.97 -14.56
N GLN A 582 -12.52 8.18 -13.64
CA GLN A 582 -11.07 8.10 -13.41
C GLN A 582 -10.30 7.51 -14.61
N GLU A 583 -10.88 6.52 -15.30
CA GLU A 583 -10.31 5.95 -16.53
C GLU A 583 -10.38 6.94 -17.69
N SER A 584 -11.47 7.72 -17.81
CA SER A 584 -11.58 8.82 -18.77
C SER A 584 -10.52 9.91 -18.54
N GLN A 585 -10.32 10.34 -17.29
CA GLN A 585 -9.27 11.31 -16.93
C GLN A 585 -7.86 10.76 -17.21
N ARG A 586 -7.61 9.46 -16.96
CA ARG A 586 -6.34 8.80 -17.31
C ARG A 586 -6.06 8.88 -18.82
N HIS A 587 -7.04 8.54 -19.66
CA HIS A 587 -6.84 8.60 -21.11
C HIS A 587 -6.58 10.03 -21.61
N GLY A 588 -7.24 11.05 -21.06
CA GLY A 588 -6.93 12.44 -21.36
C GLY A 588 -5.47 12.81 -21.05
N PHE A 589 -4.93 12.40 -19.90
CA PHE A 589 -3.51 12.58 -19.59
C PHE A 589 -2.58 11.74 -20.49
N GLU A 590 -2.99 10.54 -20.91
CA GLU A 590 -2.22 9.72 -21.85
C GLU A 590 -2.15 10.36 -23.26
N GLU A 591 -3.22 11.02 -23.71
CA GLU A 591 -3.25 11.84 -24.93
C GLU A 591 -2.36 13.08 -24.82
N GLU A 592 -2.48 13.89 -23.76
CA GLU A 592 -1.58 15.04 -23.50
C GLU A 592 -0.10 14.60 -23.51
N ILE A 593 0.22 13.46 -22.88
CA ILE A 593 1.58 12.90 -22.85
C ILE A 593 2.04 12.47 -24.25
N MET A 594 1.16 12.02 -25.14
CA MET A 594 1.51 11.74 -26.54
C MET A 594 1.77 13.03 -27.32
N GLU A 595 0.96 14.07 -27.15
CA GLU A 595 1.19 15.37 -27.78
C GLU A 595 2.53 15.98 -27.35
N TYR A 596 2.83 16.00 -26.05
CA TYR A 596 4.12 16.49 -25.55
C TYR A 596 5.31 15.67 -26.08
N LYS A 597 5.18 14.35 -26.23
CA LYS A 597 6.22 13.51 -26.85
C LYS A 597 6.45 13.86 -28.32
N GLU A 598 5.39 14.10 -29.09
CA GLU A 598 5.53 14.52 -30.48
C GLU A 598 6.12 15.93 -30.59
N GLN A 599 5.70 16.88 -29.75
CA GLN A 599 6.31 18.21 -29.67
C GLN A 599 7.82 18.13 -29.37
N ILE A 600 8.24 17.31 -28.40
CA ILE A 600 9.67 17.07 -28.10
C ILE A 600 10.42 16.49 -29.31
N LYS A 601 9.79 15.56 -30.05
CA LYS A 601 10.34 14.97 -31.27
C LYS A 601 10.50 16.00 -32.40
N GLN A 602 9.51 16.86 -32.62
CA GLN A 602 9.57 17.96 -33.60
C GLN A 602 10.62 19.01 -33.23
N HIS A 603 10.73 19.39 -31.96
CA HIS A 603 11.80 20.26 -31.46
C HIS A 603 13.18 19.62 -31.66
N SER A 604 13.34 18.33 -31.37
CA SER A 604 14.60 17.61 -31.55
C SER A 604 15.05 17.59 -33.01
N GLN A 605 14.13 17.32 -33.95
CA GLN A 605 14.41 17.39 -35.39
C GLN A 605 14.78 18.81 -35.84
N THR A 606 14.13 19.82 -35.27
CA THR A 606 14.43 21.24 -35.55
C THR A 606 15.83 21.62 -35.05
N ILE A 607 16.23 21.17 -33.85
CA ILE A 607 17.56 21.39 -33.27
C ILE A 607 18.63 20.78 -34.17
N VAL A 608 18.51 19.50 -34.57
CA VAL A 608 19.47 18.84 -35.48
C VAL A 608 19.59 19.58 -36.82
N SER A 609 18.47 20.07 -37.37
CA SER A 609 18.51 20.89 -38.61
C SER A 609 19.24 22.24 -38.42
N LEU A 610 19.17 22.84 -37.23
CA LEU A 610 19.89 24.07 -36.90
C LEU A 610 21.37 23.80 -36.62
N GLU A 611 21.72 22.69 -35.96
CA GLU A 611 23.10 22.25 -35.73
C GLU A 611 23.82 21.97 -37.05
N GLU A 612 23.18 21.27 -38.00
CA GLU A 612 23.70 21.10 -39.36
C GLU A 612 23.98 22.43 -40.05
N LYS A 613 23.04 23.39 -39.97
CA LYS A 613 23.20 24.73 -40.56
C LYS A 613 24.35 25.49 -39.92
N LEU A 614 24.46 25.45 -38.60
CA LEU A 614 25.55 26.06 -37.83
C LEU A 614 26.90 25.44 -38.19
N GLN A 615 26.97 24.11 -38.35
CA GLN A 615 28.17 23.40 -38.78
C GLN A 615 28.58 23.80 -40.21
N LYS A 616 27.62 23.92 -41.14
CA LYS A 616 27.85 24.40 -42.52
C LYS A 616 28.36 25.86 -42.52
N VAL A 617 27.80 26.74 -41.69
CA VAL A 617 28.29 28.12 -41.49
C VAL A 617 29.69 28.15 -40.89
N SER A 618 29.98 27.32 -39.89
CA SER A 618 31.32 27.22 -39.27
C SER A 618 32.39 26.74 -40.27
N GLN A 619 32.06 25.75 -41.11
CA GLN A 619 32.93 25.31 -42.22
C GLN A 619 33.14 26.43 -43.25
N HIS A 620 32.12 27.23 -43.55
CA HIS A 620 32.25 28.38 -44.44
C HIS A 620 33.13 29.49 -43.83
N HIS A 621 32.99 29.74 -42.52
CA HIS A 621 33.83 30.70 -41.81
C HIS A 621 35.31 30.28 -41.82
N LYS A 622 35.62 29.00 -41.57
CA LYS A 622 36.99 28.46 -41.70
C LYS A 622 37.57 28.62 -43.11
N LYS A 623 36.75 28.48 -44.16
CA LYS A 623 37.19 28.77 -45.54
C LYS A 623 37.52 30.26 -45.73
N ILE A 624 36.67 31.17 -45.24
CA ILE A 624 36.93 32.63 -45.28
C ILE A 624 38.22 32.96 -44.51
N GLU A 625 38.42 32.37 -43.32
CA GLU A 625 39.61 32.57 -42.49
C GLU A 625 40.90 32.12 -43.19
N VAL A 626 40.88 30.96 -43.87
CA VAL A 626 42.00 30.51 -44.71
C VAL A 626 42.28 31.48 -45.86
N TYR A 627 41.26 31.94 -46.59
CA TYR A 627 41.44 32.94 -47.65
C TYR A 627 41.98 34.26 -47.10
N TYR A 628 41.43 34.77 -45.99
CA TYR A 628 41.88 36.00 -45.33
C TYR A 628 43.36 35.90 -44.94
N ASN A 629 43.77 34.80 -44.31
CA ASN A 629 45.17 34.58 -43.95
C ASN A 629 46.08 34.43 -45.20
N THR A 630 45.58 33.85 -46.29
CA THR A 630 46.30 33.74 -47.58
C THR A 630 46.52 35.10 -48.24
N PHE A 631 45.59 36.06 -48.11
CA PHE A 631 45.78 37.43 -48.62
C PHE A 631 46.53 38.34 -47.64
N ARG A 632 46.40 38.11 -46.32
CA ARG A 632 47.04 38.93 -45.28
C ARG A 632 48.56 38.95 -45.38
N THR A 633 49.19 37.80 -45.65
CA THR A 633 50.65 37.70 -45.79
C THR A 633 51.20 38.52 -46.96
N PRO A 634 50.78 38.36 -48.23
CA PRO A 634 51.26 39.20 -49.32
C PRO A 634 50.88 40.68 -49.15
N ILE A 635 49.71 41.01 -48.58
CA ILE A 635 49.36 42.42 -48.28
C ILE A 635 50.34 43.01 -47.26
N SER A 636 50.69 42.29 -46.19
CA SER A 636 51.68 42.76 -45.21
C SER A 636 53.08 42.90 -45.78
N PHE A 637 53.47 42.01 -46.70
CA PHE A 637 54.74 42.10 -47.43
C PHE A 637 54.78 43.31 -48.36
N ILE A 638 53.72 43.53 -49.15
CA ILE A 638 53.59 44.71 -50.02
C ILE A 638 53.62 46.00 -49.20
N ALA A 639 52.91 46.05 -48.06
CA ALA A 639 52.96 47.20 -47.15
C ALA A 639 54.40 47.45 -46.62
N SER A 640 55.13 46.41 -46.21
CA SER A 640 56.52 46.52 -45.76
C SER A 640 57.47 47.01 -46.87
N VAL A 641 57.30 46.52 -48.11
CA VAL A 641 58.06 46.99 -49.28
C VAL A 641 57.76 48.47 -49.57
N ILE A 642 56.49 48.87 -49.56
CA ILE A 642 56.08 50.27 -49.77
C ILE A 642 56.68 51.17 -48.68
N THR A 643 56.62 50.78 -47.40
CA THR A 643 57.27 51.53 -46.31
C THR A 643 58.77 51.66 -46.53
N THR A 644 59.45 50.59 -46.93
CA THR A 644 60.91 50.61 -47.21
C THR A 644 61.26 51.53 -48.37
N VAL A 645 60.47 51.51 -49.46
CA VAL A 645 60.66 52.41 -50.62
C VAL A 645 60.41 53.87 -50.24
N ILE A 646 59.38 54.17 -49.44
CA ILE A 646 59.13 55.53 -48.94
C ILE A 646 60.30 56.05 -48.09
N ILE A 647 60.84 55.23 -47.19
CA ILE A 647 62.01 55.58 -46.36
C ILE A 647 63.26 55.82 -47.24
N ALA A 648 63.50 54.98 -48.24
CA ALA A 648 64.62 55.12 -49.17
C ALA A 648 64.51 56.40 -50.01
N LEU A 649 63.32 56.73 -50.52
CA LEU A 649 63.07 57.98 -51.26
C LEU A 649 63.29 59.21 -50.37
N TYR A 650 62.75 59.22 -49.15
CA TYR A 650 62.96 60.31 -48.17
C TYR A 650 64.44 60.51 -47.84
N SER A 651 65.19 59.41 -47.71
CA SER A 651 66.62 59.45 -47.43
C SER A 651 67.41 60.01 -48.61
N PHE A 652 67.14 59.53 -49.84
CA PHE A 652 67.81 60.00 -51.05
C PHE A 652 67.56 61.49 -51.33
N GLN A 653 66.33 61.95 -51.08
CA GLN A 653 65.93 63.35 -51.28
C GLN A 653 66.59 64.31 -50.27
N ASN A 654 66.91 63.83 -49.05
CA ASN A 654 67.67 64.58 -48.05
C ASN A 654 69.21 64.53 -48.26
N THR A 655 69.72 63.67 -49.14
CA THR A 655 71.16 63.57 -49.46
C THR A 655 71.57 64.23 -50.77
N SER A 656 70.64 64.93 -51.44
CA SER A 656 70.86 65.58 -52.74
C SER A 656 70.69 67.11 -52.70
N HIS A 657 70.78 67.69 -51.51
CA HIS A 657 70.83 69.12 -51.22
C HIS A 657 72.04 69.44 -50.35
#